data_AF-A0A3D9RVL9-F1
#
_entry.id   AF-A0A3D9RVL9-F1
#
_cell.length_a   1.000
_cell.length_b   1.000
_cell.length_c   1.000
_cell.angle_alpha   90.00
_cell.angle_beta   90.00
_cell.angle_gamma   90.00
#
_symmetry.space_group_name_H-M   'P 1'
#
loop_
_entity.id
_entity.type
_entity.pdbx_description
1 polymer ?
#
loop_
_entity_poly.entity_id
_entity_poly.type
_entity_poly.pdbx_seq_one_letter_code
_entity_poly.pdbx_strand_id
1 'polypeptide(L)'
;MKNNYITFVIAFFLISNAFSKISNSFSKITFIDQTFVPDNNFEQALIDLGYDNVLDNYVLTSNINKINSLDLESKGISDLTGIEDFIALTELNCFDNLISTINLSKNTALKQLTLWKNQLLSLDVSKNLALIYLDCEDNQLSELDISNNTALKTLYCGLNFLSNLNLSKNIALLEVDCFSNQITTIDVSKNTELTTLVVWLNELTSLDVSKNLDLIYLDCDDNQLSYLNTDNNKNLETLYCGINLLTSLNVTNNNALTELYFYYNKITSINLSSNKNLVYLDCEGNELSSLYLANNTALESLYCGINLLTNLDVSKNVSLYELDCYNNQLASIDVSKNTKLIALIVWLNKLTSLNLNTNIALQYLDCEENYLTSLNLSNNTSLESLYCGVNSLTNIDVSKNTALTELDCYNNQLTFIDVSKNTLLTSLIVWLNKITNIDLNSNKLLQYLDCEDNELSILEISNNTALETLYCGVNSLTNLDVSKNILLTELDCSWNQLTSIDVSKNVLLTRLVIWINNVKNLNLNTNVALEYLDCEDNEISSINLSSNTALQTLFCGVNFLTSIDVSKNNALIELDCYNNQLTTLDISKNILLTTLVVWLNELISIDVSNNPELIYLDCEENQLTSLEVFNNIELLDLIIKNNQISGAIDLTNNTKLIYLNALNNSELVCIEVNESIFNEIPVDWEKDDTANYSLDCSNEIDDDEDGIMNNLDQCPNTPNGEAVDSNGCSESQLDHDEDGIMNDTDVCPETPIGEIVDSYGCSESQLDDDEDGIMNNLDQCPETPIGEEVDSKGCSDDQLDKDGDEDGVLNSIDICPNTPIGEAVDSNGCSDSQLDDDGDGIMNDKDLCSDTPIGEDVDANGCISLAFNNLTIETIAETCPGKNNGQIIITAQTSYSYMASVNGTIYDFTTNKTIDNLAPGNYELCIVVTGKTSPYCYNIIIGEGTIVSGKLTSKSSKTTVEILKGTAPYQVYVNGIPILRTISSIFDIDTKHGDLIEVKTEVTCEGVFSETIQLFDMITVYPNPTDGLFELAIPLNLKEVTIELYNNSSQLISRRTYPITNGKVQLDLTNKSVGVYLAKILVENVITLKIIKK
;
A
#
# COMPACT_ATOMS: atom_id res chain seq x y z
N MET A 1 51.01 44.41 4.86
CA MET A 1 51.94 45.21 4.02
C MET A 1 51.10 45.76 2.86
N LYS A 2 50.61 47.01 2.94
CA LYS A 2 51.18 48.27 2.41
C LYS A 2 51.32 48.33 0.87
N ASN A 3 50.67 49.37 0.30
CA ASN A 3 50.82 50.02 -1.02
C ASN A 3 49.85 49.54 -2.12
N ASN A 4 49.09 50.38 -2.85
CA ASN A 4 49.08 51.84 -3.01
C ASN A 4 47.71 52.33 -3.54
N TYR A 5 47.10 53.26 -2.79
CA TYR A 5 46.36 54.39 -3.36
C TYR A 5 47.36 55.28 -4.12
N ILE A 6 46.88 56.04 -5.12
CA ILE A 6 47.59 57.03 -5.99
C ILE A 6 47.84 56.53 -7.42
N THR A 7 46.77 56.37 -8.20
CA THR A 7 46.82 56.67 -9.65
C THR A 7 45.51 57.25 -10.22
N PHE A 8 44.34 57.07 -9.60
CA PHE A 8 43.08 57.56 -10.19
C PHE A 8 42.66 59.00 -9.82
N VAL A 9 43.40 59.70 -8.94
CA VAL A 9 43.10 61.09 -8.52
C VAL A 9 43.62 62.15 -9.52
N ILE A 10 44.25 61.76 -10.64
CA ILE A 10 44.83 62.72 -11.61
C ILE A 10 44.06 62.80 -12.94
N ALA A 11 43.13 61.88 -13.24
CA ALA A 11 42.33 61.93 -14.46
C ALA A 11 41.01 62.73 -14.34
N PHE A 12 40.78 63.43 -13.22
CA PHE A 12 39.72 64.44 -13.10
C PHE A 12 40.13 65.82 -13.67
N PHE A 13 41.38 65.97 -14.15
CA PHE A 13 41.94 67.28 -14.53
C PHE A 13 42.32 67.47 -16.01
N LEU A 14 42.07 66.50 -16.90
CA LEU A 14 42.40 66.63 -18.34
C LEU A 14 41.24 66.49 -19.34
N ILE A 15 39.97 66.52 -18.90
CA ILE A 15 38.81 66.74 -19.82
C ILE A 15 37.92 67.92 -19.36
N SER A 16 38.32 68.70 -18.35
CA SER A 16 37.53 69.86 -17.87
C SER A 16 37.88 71.21 -18.49
N ASN A 17 38.60 71.28 -19.62
CA ASN A 17 38.88 72.57 -20.29
C ASN A 17 38.93 72.55 -21.84
N ALA A 18 38.29 71.58 -22.49
CA ALA A 18 38.16 71.56 -23.96
C ALA A 18 36.73 71.28 -24.45
N PHE A 19 35.71 71.83 -23.77
CA PHE A 19 34.37 71.99 -24.35
C PHE A 19 33.76 73.35 -23.97
N SER A 20 34.54 74.42 -24.19
CA SER A 20 33.96 75.75 -24.37
C SER A 20 33.98 76.07 -25.87
N LYS A 21 32.79 76.22 -26.46
CA LYS A 21 32.47 76.57 -27.86
C LYS A 21 32.69 75.48 -28.91
N ILE A 22 31.69 74.59 -29.04
CA ILE A 22 30.88 74.44 -30.26
C ILE A 22 29.46 74.06 -29.79
N SER A 23 28.51 74.94 -30.10
CA SER A 23 27.07 74.72 -29.98
C SER A 23 26.54 74.04 -31.24
N ASN A 24 25.66 73.05 -31.05
CA ASN A 24 24.51 72.64 -31.88
C ASN A 24 24.45 71.11 -32.09
N SER A 25 23.29 70.57 -31.70
CA SER A 25 22.80 69.18 -31.74
C SER A 25 23.37 68.19 -30.72
N PHE A 26 22.83 68.20 -29.50
CA PHE A 26 22.30 66.97 -28.89
C PHE A 26 21.14 67.42 -27.97
N SER A 27 19.93 67.25 -28.49
CA SER A 27 18.67 67.39 -27.77
C SER A 27 18.61 66.45 -26.57
N LYS A 28 17.94 66.90 -25.49
CA LYS A 28 17.46 66.11 -24.34
C LYS A 28 17.48 64.58 -24.58
N ILE A 29 18.38 63.86 -23.91
CA ILE A 29 18.17 62.46 -23.61
C ILE A 29 17.23 62.45 -22.41
N THR A 30 15.94 62.27 -22.67
CA THR A 30 14.97 61.85 -21.64
C THR A 30 15.28 60.39 -21.32
N PHE A 31 15.83 60.12 -20.12
CA PHE A 31 15.77 58.77 -19.56
C PHE A 31 14.30 58.44 -19.35
N ILE A 32 13.85 57.36 -19.99
CA ILE A 32 12.51 56.81 -19.83
C ILE A 32 12.58 55.91 -18.59
N ASP A 33 11.69 56.13 -17.62
CA ASP A 33 11.61 55.34 -16.39
C ASP A 33 10.84 54.04 -16.71
N GLN A 34 11.52 52.90 -16.57
CA GLN A 34 11.01 51.57 -16.91
C GLN A 34 11.20 50.64 -15.73
N THR A 35 10.22 49.76 -15.51
CA THR A 35 10.23 48.70 -14.50
C THR A 35 10.59 47.40 -15.20
N PHE A 36 11.57 46.69 -14.66
CA PHE A 36 12.02 45.40 -15.17
C PHE A 36 11.01 44.30 -14.82
N VAL A 37 10.57 43.52 -15.82
CA VAL A 37 9.58 42.45 -15.72
C VAL A 37 10.11 41.23 -16.49
N PRO A 38 10.93 40.36 -15.88
CA PRO A 38 11.67 39.29 -16.58
C PRO A 38 10.82 38.07 -16.98
N ASP A 39 9.67 37.86 -16.34
CA ASP A 39 8.79 36.73 -16.66
C ASP A 39 7.90 37.08 -17.85
N ASN A 40 8.06 36.33 -18.95
CA ASN A 40 7.30 36.55 -20.18
C ASN A 40 5.79 36.41 -19.96
N ASN A 41 5.33 35.53 -19.06
CA ASN A 41 3.90 35.37 -18.78
C ASN A 41 3.38 36.56 -17.99
N PHE A 42 4.17 37.11 -17.07
CA PHE A 42 3.81 38.32 -16.34
C PHE A 42 3.77 39.53 -17.28
N GLU A 43 4.82 39.74 -18.09
CA GLU A 43 4.84 40.82 -19.08
C GLU A 43 3.71 40.67 -20.11
N GLN A 44 3.45 39.43 -20.59
CA GLN A 44 2.32 39.16 -21.49
C GLN A 44 0.98 39.49 -20.83
N ALA A 45 0.80 39.20 -19.55
CA ALA A 45 -0.40 39.60 -18.82
C ALA A 45 -0.55 41.13 -18.76
N LEU A 46 0.56 41.88 -18.59
CA LEU A 46 0.54 43.34 -18.65
C LEU A 46 0.20 43.88 -20.05
N ILE A 47 0.66 43.22 -21.11
CA ILE A 47 0.28 43.54 -22.51
C ILE A 47 -1.21 43.30 -22.73
N ASP A 48 -1.72 42.15 -22.29
CA ASP A 48 -3.12 41.76 -22.45
C ASP A 48 -4.06 42.72 -21.69
N LEU A 49 -3.62 43.22 -20.54
CA LEU A 49 -4.30 44.24 -19.74
C LEU A 49 -4.13 45.67 -20.29
N GLY A 50 -3.28 45.87 -21.31
CA GLY A 50 -3.06 47.15 -21.98
C GLY A 50 -2.13 48.12 -21.23
N TYR A 51 -1.32 47.61 -20.28
CA TYR A 51 -0.31 48.38 -19.55
C TYR A 51 1.04 48.39 -20.26
N ASP A 52 1.27 47.41 -21.13
CA ASP A 52 2.43 47.30 -22.00
C ASP A 52 2.03 47.03 -23.46
N ASN A 53 2.98 47.06 -24.40
CA ASN A 53 2.73 46.88 -25.83
C ASN A 53 3.74 45.98 -26.55
N VAL A 54 4.78 45.51 -25.87
CA VAL A 54 5.81 44.64 -26.44
C VAL A 54 6.37 43.74 -25.34
N LEU A 55 6.79 42.53 -25.70
CA LEU A 55 7.59 41.68 -24.81
C LEU A 55 9.06 42.10 -24.95
N ASP A 56 9.55 42.94 -24.05
CA ASP A 56 10.95 43.39 -24.02
C ASP A 56 11.61 43.33 -22.64
N ASN A 57 10.94 42.70 -21.67
CA ASN A 57 11.23 42.64 -20.23
C ASN A 57 11.08 43.98 -19.49
N TYR A 58 10.40 44.98 -20.06
CA TYR A 58 10.30 46.31 -19.48
C TYR A 58 8.97 47.02 -19.74
N VAL A 59 8.19 47.21 -18.68
CA VAL A 59 7.02 48.10 -18.73
C VAL A 59 7.37 49.53 -18.33
N LEU A 60 6.74 50.53 -18.95
CA LEU A 60 6.87 51.92 -18.49
C LEU A 60 6.30 52.08 -17.08
N THR A 61 7.12 52.50 -16.11
CA THR A 61 6.70 52.65 -14.71
C THR A 61 5.50 53.60 -14.56
N SER A 62 5.40 54.61 -15.43
CA SER A 62 4.26 55.53 -15.46
C SER A 62 2.92 54.91 -15.85
N ASN A 63 2.93 53.74 -16.50
CA ASN A 63 1.72 53.00 -16.87
C ASN A 63 1.19 52.17 -15.70
N ILE A 64 2.08 51.65 -14.86
CA ILE A 64 1.73 50.72 -13.76
C ILE A 64 1.59 51.40 -12.39
N ASN A 65 2.28 52.52 -12.13
CA ASN A 65 2.36 53.13 -10.79
C ASN A 65 1.07 53.78 -10.25
N LYS A 66 -0.01 53.78 -11.04
CA LYS A 66 -1.35 54.28 -10.66
C LYS A 66 -2.41 53.18 -10.63
N ILE A 67 -2.05 51.95 -10.95
CA ILE A 67 -2.98 50.83 -11.00
C ILE A 67 -3.36 50.41 -9.59
N ASN A 68 -4.67 50.26 -9.35
CA ASN A 68 -5.22 49.93 -8.04
C ASN A 68 -5.60 48.46 -7.88
N SER A 69 -5.88 47.76 -8.98
CA SER A 69 -6.25 46.35 -8.98
C SER A 69 -5.53 45.67 -10.13
N LEU A 70 -4.90 44.54 -9.84
CA LEU A 70 -4.16 43.75 -10.81
C LEU A 70 -4.56 42.28 -10.65
N ASP A 71 -5.04 41.71 -11.75
CA ASP A 71 -5.56 40.35 -11.81
C ASP A 71 -4.70 39.51 -12.75
N LEU A 72 -4.03 38.50 -12.18
CA LEU A 72 -3.02 37.64 -12.79
C LEU A 72 -3.36 36.16 -12.61
N GLU A 73 -4.64 35.83 -12.42
CA GLU A 73 -5.11 34.45 -12.24
C GLU A 73 -4.75 33.52 -13.42
N SER A 74 -4.26 32.32 -13.08
CA SER A 74 -4.05 31.20 -14.02
C SER A 74 -3.22 31.57 -15.26
N LYS A 75 -2.14 32.35 -15.07
CA LYS A 75 -1.27 32.82 -16.15
C LYS A 75 0.02 32.02 -16.29
N GLY A 76 0.28 31.07 -15.40
CA GLY A 76 1.53 30.32 -15.38
C GLY A 76 2.74 31.21 -15.06
N ILE A 77 2.53 32.28 -14.29
CA ILE A 77 3.58 33.21 -13.86
C ILE A 77 4.44 32.51 -12.81
N SER A 78 5.76 32.59 -12.96
CA SER A 78 6.73 32.02 -12.02
C SER A 78 7.50 33.08 -11.24
N ASP A 79 7.68 34.26 -11.84
CA ASP A 79 8.41 35.39 -11.24
C ASP A 79 7.60 36.70 -11.38
N LEU A 80 7.30 37.33 -10.25
CA LEU A 80 6.58 38.61 -10.17
C LEU A 80 7.50 39.82 -9.98
N THR A 81 8.80 39.68 -10.27
CA THR A 81 9.75 40.80 -10.24
C THR A 81 9.19 42.00 -11.02
N GLY A 82 9.18 43.17 -10.37
CA GLY A 82 8.59 44.41 -10.91
C GLY A 82 7.26 44.78 -10.25
N ILE A 83 6.60 43.84 -9.56
CA ILE A 83 5.36 44.11 -8.81
C ILE A 83 5.52 45.23 -7.77
N GLU A 84 6.72 45.45 -7.26
CA GLU A 84 7.03 46.48 -6.27
C GLU A 84 6.75 47.92 -6.77
N ASP A 85 6.79 48.14 -8.08
CA ASP A 85 6.57 49.46 -8.67
C ASP A 85 5.08 49.78 -8.91
N PHE A 86 4.18 48.83 -8.65
CA PHE A 86 2.73 49.04 -8.55
C PHE A 86 2.37 49.68 -7.19
N ILE A 87 2.90 50.89 -6.95
CA ILE A 87 2.82 51.58 -5.65
C ILE A 87 1.39 51.97 -5.21
N ALA A 88 0.43 52.01 -6.14
CA ALA A 88 -0.97 52.36 -5.88
C ALA A 88 -1.88 51.13 -5.68
N LEU A 89 -1.31 49.92 -5.75
CA LEU A 89 -2.05 48.67 -5.75
C LEU A 89 -2.76 48.43 -4.42
N THR A 90 -4.07 48.22 -4.49
CA THR A 90 -4.95 47.89 -3.36
C THR A 90 -5.45 46.46 -3.41
N GLU A 91 -5.47 45.84 -4.59
CA GLU A 91 -5.93 44.47 -4.80
C GLU A 91 -4.94 43.77 -5.75
N LEU A 92 -4.45 42.60 -5.34
CA LEU A 92 -3.58 41.76 -6.15
C LEU A 92 -4.12 40.32 -6.11
N ASN A 93 -4.51 39.81 -7.28
CA ASN A 93 -4.89 38.42 -7.47
C ASN A 93 -3.83 37.70 -8.29
N CYS A 94 -3.18 36.71 -7.69
CA CYS A 94 -2.16 35.86 -8.32
C CYS A 94 -2.47 34.37 -8.13
N PHE A 95 -3.74 34.02 -7.91
CA PHE A 95 -4.19 32.63 -7.80
C PHE A 95 -3.72 31.76 -8.98
N ASP A 96 -3.41 30.48 -8.71
CA ASP A 96 -3.13 29.43 -9.70
C ASP A 96 -1.94 29.78 -10.61
N ASN A 97 -0.78 29.95 -9.99
CA ASN A 97 0.45 30.25 -10.69
C ASN A 97 1.59 29.38 -10.14
N LEU A 98 2.82 29.65 -10.59
CA LEU A 98 4.02 28.90 -10.22
C LEU A 98 4.95 29.79 -9.37
N ILE A 99 4.39 30.72 -8.61
CA ILE A 99 5.16 31.71 -7.86
C ILE A 99 5.80 31.04 -6.64
N SER A 100 7.13 31.04 -6.61
CA SER A 100 7.91 30.51 -5.48
C SER A 100 8.38 31.58 -4.50
N THR A 101 8.52 32.83 -4.97
CA THR A 101 8.86 33.99 -4.15
C THR A 101 8.13 35.24 -4.63
N ILE A 102 7.80 36.14 -3.71
CA ILE A 102 7.16 37.42 -4.02
C ILE A 102 7.67 38.52 -3.08
N ASN A 103 7.94 39.70 -3.63
CA ASN A 103 8.33 40.87 -2.84
C ASN A 103 7.22 41.93 -2.91
N LEU A 104 6.51 42.12 -1.79
CA LEU A 104 5.40 43.08 -1.68
C LEU A 104 5.76 44.33 -0.86
N SER A 105 7.05 44.54 -0.58
CA SER A 105 7.52 45.52 0.41
C SER A 105 7.18 46.98 0.08
N LYS A 106 7.00 47.31 -1.21
CA LYS A 106 6.61 48.65 -1.67
C LYS A 106 5.10 48.82 -1.89
N ASN A 107 4.34 47.72 -1.98
CA ASN A 107 2.88 47.72 -2.20
C ASN A 107 2.11 48.04 -0.90
N THR A 108 2.48 49.14 -0.23
CA THR A 108 1.97 49.51 1.11
C THR A 108 0.49 49.87 1.16
N ALA A 109 -0.14 50.10 -0.01
CA ALA A 109 -1.57 50.37 -0.15
C ALA A 109 -2.44 49.11 -0.24
N LEU A 110 -1.83 47.91 -0.30
CA LEU A 110 -2.51 46.64 -0.54
C LEU A 110 -3.50 46.30 0.59
N LYS A 111 -4.73 45.96 0.19
CA LYS A 111 -5.86 45.61 1.07
C LYS A 111 -6.34 44.18 0.88
N GLN A 112 -6.24 43.66 -0.33
CA GLN A 112 -6.59 42.31 -0.69
C GLN A 112 -5.43 41.66 -1.42
N LEU A 113 -5.03 40.49 -0.94
CA LEU A 113 -3.97 39.69 -1.52
C LEU A 113 -4.46 38.25 -1.63
N THR A 114 -4.46 37.74 -2.85
CA THR A 114 -4.84 36.36 -3.17
C THR A 114 -3.66 35.68 -3.85
N LEU A 115 -3.13 34.64 -3.20
CA LEU A 115 -1.92 33.90 -3.55
C LEU A 115 -2.15 32.39 -3.54
N TRP A 116 -3.40 31.92 -3.40
CA TRP A 116 -3.62 30.49 -3.28
C TRP A 116 -3.19 29.69 -4.51
N LYS A 117 -2.86 28.41 -4.31
CA LYS A 117 -2.39 27.50 -5.36
C LYS A 117 -1.13 28.03 -6.06
N ASN A 118 -0.07 28.18 -5.28
CA ASN A 118 1.27 28.60 -5.72
C ASN A 118 2.33 27.72 -5.04
N GLN A 119 3.60 28.14 -5.09
CA GLN A 119 4.74 27.36 -4.58
C GLN A 119 5.52 28.14 -3.51
N LEU A 120 4.85 29.05 -2.78
CA LEU A 120 5.51 29.91 -1.80
C LEU A 120 6.00 29.11 -0.60
N LEU A 121 7.30 29.20 -0.33
CA LEU A 121 7.93 28.69 0.90
C LEU A 121 7.85 29.69 2.06
N SER A 122 7.73 30.98 1.74
CA SER A 122 7.62 32.07 2.72
C SER A 122 6.83 33.24 2.16
N LEU A 123 6.24 34.04 3.04
CA LEU A 123 5.46 35.21 2.68
C LEU A 123 5.70 36.37 3.67
N ASP A 124 6.35 37.45 3.21
CA ASP A 124 6.50 38.69 4.00
C ASP A 124 5.43 39.71 3.63
N VAL A 125 4.46 39.88 4.54
CA VAL A 125 3.39 40.90 4.46
C VAL A 125 3.56 42.03 5.48
N SER A 126 4.74 42.15 6.10
CA SER A 126 5.00 43.07 7.22
C SER A 126 4.85 44.56 6.86
N LYS A 127 4.93 44.91 5.56
CA LYS A 127 4.77 46.28 5.06
C LYS A 127 3.35 46.59 4.57
N ASN A 128 2.51 45.58 4.40
CA ASN A 128 1.16 45.72 3.85
C ASN A 128 0.15 45.95 4.97
N LEU A 129 0.34 47.05 5.72
CA LEU A 129 -0.43 47.38 6.93
C LEU A 129 -1.93 47.63 6.67
N ALA A 130 -2.31 47.84 5.40
CA ALA A 130 -3.68 48.05 4.99
C ALA A 130 -4.43 46.75 4.64
N LEU A 131 -3.79 45.57 4.73
CA LEU A 131 -4.41 44.27 4.43
C LEU A 131 -5.63 44.02 5.31
N ILE A 132 -6.73 43.66 4.64
CA ILE A 132 -8.04 43.31 5.20
C ILE A 132 -8.38 41.86 4.84
N TYR A 133 -7.94 41.40 3.67
CA TYR A 133 -8.12 40.04 3.17
C TYR A 133 -6.77 39.48 2.75
N LEU A 134 -6.41 38.32 3.29
CA LEU A 134 -5.24 37.56 2.91
C LEU A 134 -5.66 36.12 2.65
N ASP A 135 -5.34 35.64 1.46
CA ASP A 135 -5.56 34.27 1.04
C ASP A 135 -4.26 33.74 0.45
N CYS A 136 -3.65 32.81 1.16
CA CYS A 136 -2.41 32.15 0.82
C CYS A 136 -2.53 30.63 1.01
N GLU A 137 -3.72 30.07 0.75
CA GLU A 137 -3.95 28.63 0.82
C GLU A 137 -3.13 27.87 -0.23
N ASP A 138 -2.96 26.56 -0.07
CA ASP A 138 -2.35 25.67 -1.08
C ASP A 138 -1.00 26.22 -1.56
N ASN A 139 -0.07 26.32 -0.61
CA ASN A 139 1.31 26.74 -0.77
C ASN A 139 2.19 25.83 0.10
N GLN A 140 3.44 26.22 0.33
CA GLN A 140 4.42 25.43 1.10
C GLN A 140 4.92 26.21 2.32
N LEU A 141 4.07 27.05 2.92
CA LEU A 141 4.44 27.90 4.04
C LEU A 141 4.61 27.06 5.31
N SER A 142 5.81 27.09 5.91
CA SER A 142 6.05 26.52 7.24
C SER A 142 5.80 27.51 8.37
N GLU A 143 5.79 28.82 8.05
CA GLU A 143 5.51 29.90 8.99
C GLU A 143 4.76 31.06 8.30
N LEU A 144 3.98 31.79 9.09
CA LEU A 144 3.25 32.97 8.63
C LEU A 144 3.18 34.03 9.74
N ASP A 145 3.89 35.16 9.55
CA ASP A 145 3.82 36.31 10.47
C ASP A 145 2.89 37.41 9.92
N ILE A 146 1.72 37.52 10.55
CA ILE A 146 0.71 38.55 10.27
C ILE A 146 0.55 39.56 11.40
N SER A 147 1.52 39.64 12.32
CA SER A 147 1.41 40.45 13.54
C SER A 147 1.28 41.96 13.29
N ASN A 148 1.74 42.44 12.15
CA ASN A 148 1.62 43.85 11.72
C ASN A 148 0.30 44.15 10.98
N ASN A 149 -0.39 43.13 10.46
CA ASN A 149 -1.60 43.25 9.64
C ASN A 149 -2.86 43.34 10.53
N THR A 150 -2.87 44.33 11.43
CA THR A 150 -3.92 44.49 12.46
C THR A 150 -5.31 44.84 11.91
N ALA A 151 -5.42 45.20 10.62
CA ALA A 151 -6.67 45.48 9.94
C ALA A 151 -7.32 44.23 9.29
N LEU A 152 -6.64 43.07 9.36
CA LEU A 152 -7.07 41.82 8.74
C LEU A 152 -8.43 41.36 9.31
N LYS A 153 -9.35 41.03 8.42
CA LYS A 153 -10.70 40.53 8.72
C LYS A 153 -10.93 39.10 8.26
N THR A 154 -10.28 38.71 7.16
CA THR A 154 -10.34 37.36 6.60
C THR A 154 -8.92 36.87 6.39
N LEU A 155 -8.64 35.67 6.91
CA LEU A 155 -7.39 34.97 6.74
C LEU A 155 -7.69 33.55 6.25
N TYR A 156 -7.21 33.23 5.06
CA TYR A 156 -7.20 31.87 4.52
C TYR A 156 -5.75 31.44 4.33
N CYS A 157 -5.35 30.42 5.09
CA CYS A 157 -4.00 29.87 5.07
C CYS A 157 -4.01 28.35 5.24
N GLY A 158 -5.09 27.69 4.81
CA GLY A 158 -5.17 26.24 4.76
C GLY A 158 -4.20 25.60 3.76
N LEU A 159 -4.06 24.27 3.77
CA LEU A 159 -3.19 23.52 2.84
C LEU A 159 -1.76 24.07 2.81
N ASN A 160 -1.14 24.13 3.98
CA ASN A 160 0.25 24.57 4.17
C ASN A 160 0.92 23.66 5.22
N PHE A 161 2.12 24.02 5.66
CA PHE A 161 2.89 23.27 6.66
C PHE A 161 3.04 24.05 7.98
N LEU A 162 2.03 24.87 8.33
CA LEU A 162 2.08 25.71 9.54
C LEU A 162 1.99 24.83 10.78
N SER A 163 3.01 24.89 11.64
CA SER A 163 2.98 24.24 12.97
C SER A 163 2.39 25.13 14.07
N ASN A 164 2.31 26.44 13.81
CA ASN A 164 1.81 27.45 14.73
C ASN A 164 1.25 28.65 13.96
N LEU A 165 0.21 29.28 14.49
CA LEU A 165 -0.39 30.49 13.94
C LEU A 165 -0.77 31.46 15.07
N ASN A 166 -0.09 32.61 15.13
CA ASN A 166 -0.31 33.63 16.16
C ASN A 166 -1.30 34.71 15.71
N LEU A 167 -2.53 34.64 16.22
CA LEU A 167 -3.62 35.56 15.87
C LEU A 167 -3.81 36.73 16.85
N SER A 168 -2.94 36.85 17.86
CA SER A 168 -3.16 37.73 19.03
C SER A 168 -3.23 39.24 18.71
N LYS A 169 -2.73 39.66 17.55
CA LYS A 169 -2.73 41.07 17.09
C LYS A 169 -3.86 41.37 16.10
N ASN A 170 -4.45 40.35 15.50
CA ASN A 170 -5.43 40.46 14.42
C ASN A 170 -6.85 40.49 14.99
N ILE A 171 -7.11 41.44 15.89
CA ILE A 171 -8.35 41.51 16.68
C ILE A 171 -9.62 41.78 15.87
N ALA A 172 -9.47 42.20 14.60
CA ALA A 172 -10.56 42.48 13.67
C ALA A 172 -10.96 41.27 12.82
N LEU A 173 -10.34 40.09 13.03
CA LEU A 173 -10.69 38.87 12.32
C LEU A 173 -12.14 38.46 12.56
N LEU A 174 -12.86 38.27 11.47
CA LEU A 174 -14.22 37.73 11.39
C LEU A 174 -14.19 36.26 10.94
N GLU A 175 -13.21 35.91 10.13
CA GLU A 175 -13.08 34.59 9.51
C GLU A 175 -11.62 34.15 9.46
N VAL A 176 -11.40 32.92 9.90
CA VAL A 176 -10.10 32.24 9.86
C VAL A 176 -10.32 30.85 9.32
N ASP A 177 -9.64 30.56 8.23
CA ASP A 177 -9.47 29.21 7.70
C ASP A 177 -7.99 28.84 7.69
N CYS A 178 -7.64 27.83 8.48
CA CYS A 178 -6.30 27.25 8.52
C CYS A 178 -6.35 25.72 8.52
N PHE A 179 -7.30 25.14 7.77
CA PHE A 179 -7.42 23.69 7.61
C PHE A 179 -6.17 23.05 7.01
N SER A 180 -5.99 21.74 7.19
CA SER A 180 -4.88 20.98 6.58
C SER A 180 -3.51 21.62 6.81
N ASN A 181 -3.13 21.73 8.08
CA ASN A 181 -1.83 22.21 8.55
C ASN A 181 -1.32 21.27 9.67
N GLN A 182 -0.24 21.64 10.35
CA GLN A 182 0.37 20.89 11.45
C GLN A 182 0.16 21.61 12.79
N ILE A 183 -0.93 22.37 12.93
CA ILE A 183 -1.15 23.23 14.10
C ILE A 183 -1.55 22.37 15.31
N THR A 184 -0.74 22.44 16.37
CA THR A 184 -0.99 21.69 17.62
C THR A 184 -1.80 22.48 18.64
N THR A 185 -1.75 23.82 18.58
CA THR A 185 -2.52 24.73 19.43
C THR A 185 -2.84 26.03 18.70
N ILE A 186 -4.01 26.61 18.98
CA ILE A 186 -4.42 27.92 18.44
C ILE A 186 -5.14 28.74 19.51
N ASP A 187 -4.72 30.01 19.69
CA ASP A 187 -5.36 30.96 20.62
C ASP A 187 -6.21 31.98 19.87
N VAL A 188 -7.53 31.77 19.90
CA VAL A 188 -8.53 32.67 19.30
C VAL A 188 -9.18 33.62 20.31
N SER A 189 -8.65 33.70 21.55
CA SER A 189 -9.28 34.45 22.66
C SER A 189 -9.33 35.97 22.46
N LYS A 190 -8.54 36.49 21.52
CA LYS A 190 -8.49 37.92 21.16
C LYS A 190 -9.38 38.28 19.96
N ASN A 191 -9.81 37.30 19.20
CA ASN A 191 -10.58 37.47 17.96
C ASN A 191 -12.08 37.43 18.31
N THR A 192 -12.53 38.38 19.13
CA THR A 192 -13.89 38.34 19.71
C THR A 192 -15.01 38.60 18.70
N GLU A 193 -14.67 39.12 17.51
CA GLU A 193 -15.60 39.35 16.39
C GLU A 193 -15.70 38.15 15.44
N LEU A 194 -15.02 37.04 15.74
CA LEU A 194 -14.96 35.85 14.88
C LEU A 194 -16.35 35.19 14.74
N THR A 195 -16.80 35.04 13.49
CA THR A 195 -18.06 34.38 13.10
C THR A 195 -17.82 33.00 12.48
N THR A 196 -16.64 32.80 11.88
CA THR A 196 -16.25 31.54 11.21
C THR A 196 -14.87 31.13 11.67
N LEU A 197 -14.73 29.88 12.12
CA LEU A 197 -13.45 29.27 12.45
C LEU A 197 -13.37 27.88 11.82
N VAL A 198 -12.37 27.68 10.96
CA VAL A 198 -12.10 26.41 10.28
C VAL A 198 -10.68 25.98 10.61
N VAL A 199 -10.56 24.86 11.31
CA VAL A 199 -9.31 24.30 11.83
C VAL A 199 -9.22 22.78 11.61
N TRP A 200 -10.01 22.23 10.69
CA TRP A 200 -10.02 20.78 10.46
C TRP A 200 -8.70 20.27 9.87
N LEU A 201 -8.43 18.97 10.03
CA LEU A 201 -7.20 18.31 9.59
C LEU A 201 -5.94 19.03 10.12
N ASN A 202 -5.85 19.06 11.45
CA ASN A 202 -4.72 19.61 12.19
C ASN A 202 -4.39 18.67 13.37
N GLU A 203 -3.47 19.07 14.24
CA GLU A 203 -3.03 18.28 15.40
C GLU A 203 -3.53 18.86 16.73
N LEU A 204 -4.69 19.55 16.73
CA LEU A 204 -5.19 20.22 17.92
C LEU A 204 -5.60 19.21 19.00
N THR A 205 -4.98 19.34 20.17
CA THR A 205 -5.35 18.57 21.37
C THR A 205 -6.38 19.28 22.25
N SER A 206 -6.53 20.60 22.06
CA SER A 206 -7.52 21.42 22.76
C SER A 206 -7.89 22.65 21.94
N LEU A 207 -9.13 23.12 22.11
CA LEU A 207 -9.65 24.32 21.46
C LEU A 207 -10.57 25.08 22.44
N ASP A 208 -10.25 26.35 22.71
CA ASP A 208 -11.07 27.24 23.56
C ASP A 208 -11.72 28.35 22.71
N VAL A 209 -13.01 28.19 22.44
CA VAL A 209 -13.86 29.16 21.71
C VAL A 209 -14.73 30.02 22.64
N SER A 210 -14.45 30.03 23.95
CA SER A 210 -15.32 30.67 24.95
C SER A 210 -15.44 32.19 24.83
N LYS A 211 -14.57 32.84 24.04
CA LYS A 211 -14.57 34.29 23.80
C LYS A 211 -15.18 34.69 22.46
N ASN A 212 -15.42 33.74 21.57
CA ASN A 212 -15.93 33.98 20.22
C ASN A 212 -17.47 33.90 20.25
N LEU A 213 -18.09 34.87 20.91
CA LEU A 213 -19.54 34.84 21.21
C LEU A 213 -20.42 34.96 19.95
N ASP A 214 -19.85 35.52 18.89
CA ASP A 214 -20.51 35.73 17.59
C ASP A 214 -20.29 34.58 16.61
N LEU A 215 -19.64 33.47 17.04
CA LEU A 215 -19.37 32.30 16.21
C LEU A 215 -20.67 31.65 15.71
N ILE A 216 -20.78 31.48 14.39
CA ILE A 216 -21.90 30.90 13.65
C ILE A 216 -21.50 29.55 13.07
N TYR A 217 -20.27 29.45 12.56
CA TYR A 217 -19.70 28.25 11.94
C TYR A 217 -18.41 27.87 12.66
N LEU A 218 -18.36 26.62 13.13
CA LEU A 218 -17.15 26.02 13.70
C LEU A 218 -16.90 24.69 13.03
N ASP A 219 -15.73 24.56 12.41
CA ASP A 219 -15.21 23.30 11.93
C ASP A 219 -13.88 22.97 12.58
N CYS A 220 -13.90 21.92 13.38
CA CYS A 220 -12.75 21.34 14.05
C CYS A 220 -12.69 19.82 13.86
N ASP A 221 -13.19 19.33 12.73
CA ASP A 221 -13.07 17.91 12.36
C ASP A 221 -11.61 17.48 12.25
N ASP A 222 -11.38 16.17 12.35
CA ASP A 222 -10.06 15.56 12.11
C ASP A 222 -8.93 16.23 12.90
N ASN A 223 -9.04 16.10 14.22
CA ASN A 223 -8.10 16.62 15.19
C ASN A 223 -7.98 15.61 16.36
N GLN A 224 -7.29 15.99 17.43
CA GLN A 224 -7.05 15.14 18.60
C GLN A 224 -7.81 15.64 19.83
N LEU A 225 -8.96 16.31 19.65
CA LEU A 225 -9.73 16.92 20.74
C LEU A 225 -10.37 15.82 21.60
N SER A 226 -10.01 15.79 22.88
CA SER A 226 -10.68 14.95 23.89
C SER A 226 -11.86 15.65 24.57
N TYR A 227 -11.94 16.97 24.43
CA TYR A 227 -12.97 17.82 25.01
C TYR A 227 -13.18 19.07 24.15
N LEU A 228 -14.45 19.44 23.95
CA LEU A 228 -14.86 20.66 23.28
C LEU A 228 -15.97 21.35 24.09
N ASN A 229 -15.85 22.66 24.30
CA ASN A 229 -16.85 23.46 25.02
C ASN A 229 -17.41 24.57 24.14
N THR A 230 -18.68 24.44 23.77
CA THR A 230 -19.41 25.41 22.94
C THR A 230 -20.49 26.17 23.70
N ASP A 231 -20.55 26.09 25.04
CA ASP A 231 -21.66 26.60 25.84
C ASP A 231 -21.92 28.11 25.69
N ASN A 232 -20.89 28.88 25.34
CA ASN A 232 -20.99 30.33 25.17
C ASN A 232 -21.36 30.74 23.73
N ASN A 233 -21.22 29.85 22.75
CA ASN A 233 -21.38 30.13 21.32
C ASN A 233 -22.84 29.95 20.89
N LYS A 234 -23.72 30.81 21.39
CA LYS A 234 -25.19 30.64 21.23
C LYS A 234 -25.70 30.87 19.82
N ASN A 235 -24.92 31.54 18.98
CA ASN A 235 -25.23 31.82 17.58
C ASN A 235 -24.76 30.69 16.64
N LEU A 236 -24.17 29.61 17.17
CA LEU A 236 -23.66 28.51 16.37
C LEU A 236 -24.81 27.80 15.63
N GLU A 237 -24.78 27.85 14.31
CA GLU A 237 -25.75 27.23 13.38
C GLU A 237 -25.22 25.89 12.85
N THR A 238 -23.90 25.81 12.62
CA THR A 238 -23.23 24.59 12.13
C THR A 238 -22.01 24.27 13.00
N LEU A 239 -21.91 23.01 13.41
CA LEU A 239 -20.79 22.47 14.19
C LEU A 239 -20.29 21.17 13.57
N TYR A 240 -19.04 21.20 13.12
CA TYR A 240 -18.24 20.03 12.75
C TYR A 240 -17.22 19.77 13.86
N CYS A 241 -17.38 18.64 14.55
CA CYS A 241 -16.42 18.10 15.51
C CYS A 241 -16.30 16.56 15.45
N GLY A 242 -16.47 15.98 14.27
CA GLY A 242 -16.20 14.59 13.94
C GLY A 242 -14.70 14.24 13.89
N ILE A 243 -14.38 12.95 13.80
CA ILE A 243 -13.00 12.42 13.74
C ILE A 243 -12.12 13.05 14.83
N ASN A 244 -12.51 12.83 16.08
CA ASN A 244 -11.82 13.36 17.25
C ASN A 244 -11.83 12.30 18.37
N LEU A 245 -11.41 12.67 19.57
CA LEU A 245 -11.36 11.79 20.75
C LEU A 245 -12.42 12.17 21.80
N LEU A 246 -13.51 12.84 21.39
CA LEU A 246 -14.53 13.33 22.32
C LEU A 246 -15.27 12.17 22.99
N THR A 247 -15.34 12.21 24.32
CA THR A 247 -16.12 11.24 25.11
C THR A 247 -17.49 11.78 25.52
N SER A 248 -17.67 13.09 25.39
CA SER A 248 -18.93 13.79 25.67
C SER A 248 -18.97 15.09 24.91
N LEU A 249 -20.19 15.52 24.57
CA LEU A 249 -20.46 16.80 23.92
C LEU A 249 -21.73 17.41 24.53
N ASN A 250 -21.68 18.69 24.86
CA ASN A 250 -22.83 19.42 25.37
C ASN A 250 -23.21 20.54 24.39
N VAL A 251 -24.35 20.37 23.72
CA VAL A 251 -24.89 21.35 22.77
C VAL A 251 -26.19 22.00 23.26
N THR A 252 -26.53 21.85 24.54
CA THR A 252 -27.84 22.27 25.07
C THR A 252 -28.05 23.78 25.11
N ASN A 253 -26.97 24.57 24.96
CA ASN A 253 -26.99 26.02 24.86
C ASN A 253 -26.89 26.53 23.41
N ASN A 254 -26.59 25.67 22.44
CA ASN A 254 -26.45 26.00 21.02
C ASN A 254 -27.81 25.87 20.31
N ASN A 255 -28.78 26.68 20.72
CA ASN A 255 -30.17 26.56 20.25
C ASN A 255 -30.37 26.94 18.78
N ALA A 256 -29.40 27.61 18.17
CA ALA A 256 -29.42 28.00 16.76
C ALA A 256 -29.03 26.84 15.83
N LEU A 257 -28.43 25.75 16.34
CA LEU A 257 -27.93 24.64 15.53
C LEU A 257 -29.00 24.10 14.56
N THR A 258 -28.65 24.12 13.28
CA THR A 258 -29.35 23.48 12.16
C THR A 258 -28.63 22.23 11.70
N GLU A 259 -27.31 22.19 11.85
CA GLU A 259 -26.46 21.07 11.42
C GLU A 259 -25.46 20.72 12.52
N LEU A 260 -25.31 19.42 12.78
CA LEU A 260 -24.43 18.92 13.82
C LEU A 260 -23.76 17.62 13.37
N TYR A 261 -22.43 17.65 13.30
CA TYR A 261 -21.58 16.56 12.88
C TYR A 261 -20.60 16.24 14.03
N PHE A 262 -20.75 15.07 14.65
CA PHE A 262 -19.81 14.58 15.67
C PHE A 262 -19.44 13.11 15.46
N TYR A 263 -19.44 12.70 14.19
CA TYR A 263 -19.17 11.33 13.77
C TYR A 263 -17.73 10.88 14.11
N TYR A 264 -17.48 9.57 14.21
CA TYR A 264 -16.18 8.99 14.58
C TYR A 264 -15.56 9.63 15.85
N ASN A 265 -16.28 9.51 16.97
CA ASN A 265 -15.85 9.92 18.31
C ASN A 265 -16.11 8.78 19.32
N LYS A 266 -16.02 9.06 20.62
CA LYS A 266 -16.27 8.09 21.71
C LYS A 266 -17.46 8.51 22.58
N ILE A 267 -18.46 9.17 21.99
CA ILE A 267 -19.59 9.73 22.73
C ILE A 267 -20.59 8.61 23.05
N THR A 268 -20.91 8.46 24.33
CA THR A 268 -21.82 7.41 24.83
C THR A 268 -23.27 7.87 24.98
N SER A 269 -23.49 9.18 25.08
CA SER A 269 -24.81 9.79 25.15
C SER A 269 -24.78 11.27 24.73
N ILE A 270 -25.88 11.76 24.17
CA ILE A 270 -26.05 13.14 23.74
C ILE A 270 -27.43 13.67 24.13
N ASN A 271 -27.51 14.94 24.54
CA ASN A 271 -28.77 15.62 24.82
C ASN A 271 -29.07 16.68 23.77
N LEU A 272 -30.01 16.37 22.87
CA LEU A 272 -30.43 17.23 21.76
C LEU A 272 -31.75 17.96 22.01
N SER A 273 -32.26 17.96 23.25
CA SER A 273 -33.62 18.45 23.56
C SER A 273 -33.84 19.95 23.32
N SER A 274 -32.76 20.74 23.31
CA SER A 274 -32.80 22.19 23.03
C SER A 274 -32.65 22.52 21.54
N ASN A 275 -32.08 21.63 20.73
CA ASN A 275 -31.67 21.88 19.34
C ASN A 275 -32.84 21.64 18.36
N LYS A 276 -33.92 22.40 18.51
CA LYS A 276 -35.18 22.18 17.79
C LYS A 276 -35.13 22.50 16.30
N ASN A 277 -34.14 23.28 15.88
CA ASN A 277 -33.94 23.68 14.49
C ASN A 277 -33.07 22.69 13.72
N LEU A 278 -32.61 21.61 14.35
CA LEU A 278 -31.74 20.62 13.72
C LEU A 278 -32.43 19.97 12.52
N VAL A 279 -31.83 20.16 11.35
CA VAL A 279 -32.23 19.63 10.04
C VAL A 279 -31.35 18.44 9.66
N TYR A 280 -30.07 18.52 9.98
CA TYR A 280 -29.09 17.48 9.71
C TYR A 280 -28.40 17.03 11.00
N LEU A 281 -28.30 15.72 11.20
CA LEU A 281 -27.58 15.13 12.32
C LEU A 281 -26.74 13.96 11.82
N ASP A 282 -25.44 14.06 12.04
CA ASP A 282 -24.50 12.96 11.87
C ASP A 282 -23.78 12.67 13.18
N CYS A 283 -24.05 11.47 13.68
CA CYS A 283 -23.48 10.92 14.90
C CYS A 283 -22.92 9.52 14.70
N GLU A 284 -22.50 9.18 13.47
CA GLU A 284 -21.96 7.86 13.15
C GLU A 284 -20.67 7.55 13.92
N GLY A 285 -20.32 6.27 14.03
CA GLY A 285 -19.04 5.85 14.61
C GLY A 285 -18.83 6.32 16.05
N ASN A 286 -19.87 6.20 16.88
CA ASN A 286 -19.84 6.57 18.29
C ASN A 286 -20.23 5.38 19.17
N GLU A 287 -20.35 5.61 20.48
CA GLU A 287 -20.73 4.58 21.45
C GLU A 287 -22.16 4.80 21.98
N LEU A 288 -23.05 5.39 21.18
CA LEU A 288 -24.40 5.73 21.61
C LEU A 288 -25.22 4.47 21.83
N SER A 289 -25.68 4.25 23.06
CA SER A 289 -26.62 3.17 23.40
C SER A 289 -28.09 3.59 23.26
N SER A 290 -28.35 4.89 23.18
CA SER A 290 -29.68 5.47 22.97
C SER A 290 -29.58 6.84 22.31
N LEU A 291 -30.58 7.18 21.50
CA LEU A 291 -30.68 8.47 20.82
C LEU A 291 -32.13 8.99 20.93
N TYR A 292 -32.29 10.18 21.52
CA TYR A 292 -33.61 10.77 21.80
C TYR A 292 -33.88 11.98 20.90
N LEU A 293 -34.77 11.81 19.91
CA LEU A 293 -34.99 12.80 18.83
C LEU A 293 -36.36 13.48 18.86
N ALA A 294 -37.15 13.26 19.92
CA ALA A 294 -38.56 13.69 19.96
C ALA A 294 -38.79 15.21 19.83
N ASN A 295 -37.77 16.04 20.11
CA ASN A 295 -37.83 17.50 20.00
C ASN A 295 -37.26 18.03 18.67
N ASN A 296 -36.54 17.21 17.91
CA ASN A 296 -35.83 17.59 16.69
C ASN A 296 -36.74 17.39 15.47
N THR A 297 -37.94 17.98 15.51
CA THR A 297 -39.01 17.72 14.53
C THR A 297 -38.71 18.26 13.12
N ALA A 298 -37.69 19.11 12.99
CA ALA A 298 -37.21 19.66 11.72
C ALA A 298 -36.24 18.72 10.98
N LEU A 299 -35.81 17.61 11.60
CA LEU A 299 -34.80 16.70 11.04
C LEU A 299 -35.24 16.11 9.70
N GLU A 300 -34.37 16.23 8.70
CA GLU A 300 -34.55 15.78 7.31
C GLU A 300 -33.60 14.65 6.92
N SER A 301 -32.36 14.68 7.44
CA SER A 301 -31.38 13.59 7.34
C SER A 301 -30.87 13.19 8.73
N LEU A 302 -30.74 11.89 8.95
CA LEU A 302 -30.19 11.31 10.17
C LEU A 302 -29.21 10.19 9.82
N TYR A 303 -27.96 10.39 10.21
CA TYR A 303 -26.88 9.42 10.14
C TYR A 303 -26.49 9.02 11.55
N CYS A 304 -26.81 7.79 11.92
CA CYS A 304 -26.57 7.24 13.25
C CYS A 304 -26.07 5.79 13.20
N GLY A 305 -25.46 5.43 12.07
CA GLY A 305 -24.76 4.16 11.87
C GLY A 305 -23.58 3.95 12.83
N ILE A 306 -23.06 2.71 12.89
CA ILE A 306 -21.91 2.31 13.71
C ILE A 306 -22.04 2.84 15.16
N ASN A 307 -23.07 2.35 15.84
CA ASN A 307 -23.36 2.71 17.24
C ASN A 307 -23.85 1.47 18.00
N LEU A 308 -24.31 1.66 19.24
CA LEU A 308 -24.81 0.58 20.11
C LEU A 308 -26.33 0.68 20.33
N LEU A 309 -27.05 1.29 19.39
CA LEU A 309 -28.49 1.54 19.54
C LEU A 309 -29.27 0.23 19.54
N THR A 310 -30.06 0.03 20.59
CA THR A 310 -31.00 -1.11 20.68
C THR A 310 -32.42 -0.75 20.29
N ASN A 311 -32.72 0.56 20.24
CA ASN A 311 -33.99 1.12 19.82
C ASN A 311 -33.78 2.55 19.29
N LEU A 312 -34.59 2.93 18.30
CA LEU A 312 -34.59 4.26 17.71
C LEU A 312 -36.03 4.69 17.41
N ASP A 313 -36.48 5.79 18.02
CA ASP A 313 -37.82 6.37 17.78
C ASP A 313 -37.71 7.62 16.90
N VAL A 314 -38.09 7.47 15.63
CA VAL A 314 -38.14 8.54 14.62
C VAL A 314 -39.56 9.04 14.35
N SER A 315 -40.53 8.69 15.19
CA SER A 315 -41.96 8.97 14.94
C SER A 315 -42.34 10.46 14.93
N LYS A 316 -41.46 11.32 15.47
CA LYS A 316 -41.62 12.78 15.50
C LYS A 316 -40.87 13.49 14.36
N ASN A 317 -39.94 12.82 13.71
CA ASN A 317 -39.08 13.35 12.66
C ASN A 317 -39.74 13.15 11.28
N VAL A 318 -40.96 13.67 11.14
CA VAL A 318 -41.83 13.42 9.96
C VAL A 318 -41.30 14.04 8.65
N SER A 319 -40.30 14.91 8.75
CA SER A 319 -39.61 15.50 7.60
C SER A 319 -38.50 14.63 7.03
N LEU A 320 -38.09 13.55 7.73
CA LEU A 320 -37.01 12.67 7.28
C LEU A 320 -37.26 12.15 5.86
N TYR A 321 -36.33 12.46 4.97
CA TYR A 321 -36.23 11.85 3.65
C TYR A 321 -35.07 10.84 3.56
N GLU A 322 -34.14 10.88 4.52
CA GLU A 322 -33.01 9.98 4.60
C GLU A 322 -32.79 9.52 6.04
N LEU A 323 -32.60 8.22 6.20
CA LEU A 323 -32.31 7.60 7.49
C LEU A 323 -31.27 6.51 7.29
N ASP A 324 -30.09 6.74 7.88
CA ASP A 324 -29.06 5.74 8.04
C ASP A 324 -28.90 5.37 9.52
N CYS A 325 -29.13 4.09 9.83
CA CYS A 325 -28.86 3.51 11.13
C CYS A 325 -28.23 2.12 11.03
N TYR A 326 -27.37 1.92 10.01
CA TYR A 326 -26.62 0.68 9.84
C TYR A 326 -25.73 0.32 11.03
N ASN A 327 -25.28 -0.93 11.11
CA ASN A 327 -24.33 -1.40 12.13
C ASN A 327 -24.70 -0.95 13.56
N ASN A 328 -25.87 -1.40 13.98
CA ASN A 328 -26.43 -1.16 15.31
C ASN A 328 -26.99 -2.47 15.88
N GLN A 329 -27.76 -2.40 16.96
CA GLN A 329 -28.37 -3.56 17.61
C GLN A 329 -29.90 -3.53 17.55
N LEU A 330 -30.47 -2.88 16.52
CA LEU A 330 -31.91 -2.70 16.40
C LEU A 330 -32.60 -4.02 16.10
N ALA A 331 -33.50 -4.45 17.00
CA ALA A 331 -34.36 -5.61 16.76
C ALA A 331 -35.62 -5.28 15.92
N SER A 332 -35.97 -3.99 15.85
CA SER A 332 -37.12 -3.46 15.10
C SER A 332 -36.95 -1.96 14.88
N ILE A 333 -37.50 -1.45 13.80
CA ILE A 333 -37.60 -0.02 13.51
C ILE A 333 -39.00 0.32 12.98
N ASP A 334 -39.60 1.40 13.48
CA ASP A 334 -40.89 1.91 13.00
C ASP A 334 -40.69 3.22 12.22
N VAL A 335 -40.72 3.11 10.90
CA VAL A 335 -40.62 4.25 9.97
C VAL A 335 -41.99 4.69 9.42
N SER A 336 -43.09 4.28 10.05
CA SER A 336 -44.44 4.48 9.51
C SER A 336 -44.91 5.94 9.44
N LYS A 337 -44.20 6.84 10.14
CA LYS A 337 -44.46 8.29 10.15
C LYS A 337 -43.56 9.06 9.19
N ASN A 338 -42.49 8.44 8.71
CA ASN A 338 -41.47 9.06 7.87
C ASN A 338 -41.84 8.83 6.39
N THR A 339 -43.02 9.30 5.98
CA THR A 339 -43.60 9.02 4.65
C THR A 339 -42.84 9.69 3.50
N LYS A 340 -41.88 10.56 3.82
CA LYS A 340 -41.00 11.23 2.86
C LYS A 340 -39.69 10.48 2.60
N LEU A 341 -39.42 9.37 3.31
CA LEU A 341 -38.20 8.60 3.11
C LEU A 341 -38.02 8.20 1.64
N ILE A 342 -36.88 8.61 1.09
CA ILE A 342 -36.34 8.28 -0.22
C ILE A 342 -35.24 7.22 -0.06
N ALA A 343 -34.43 7.33 0.99
CA ALA A 343 -33.39 6.36 1.33
C ALA A 343 -33.58 5.83 2.76
N LEU A 344 -33.45 4.51 2.91
CA LEU A 344 -33.44 3.82 4.20
C LEU A 344 -32.32 2.79 4.23
N ILE A 345 -31.36 2.99 5.12
CA ILE A 345 -30.19 2.14 5.31
C ILE A 345 -30.23 1.57 6.73
N VAL A 346 -30.40 0.27 6.84
CA VAL A 346 -30.58 -0.46 8.10
C VAL A 346 -29.79 -1.77 8.14
N TRP A 347 -28.77 -1.91 7.29
CA TRP A 347 -27.96 -3.13 7.24
C TRP A 347 -27.18 -3.37 8.53
N LEU A 348 -26.74 -4.61 8.73
CA LEU A 348 -26.01 -5.06 9.92
C LEU A 348 -26.73 -4.67 11.21
N ASN A 349 -27.94 -5.18 11.37
CA ASN A 349 -28.79 -5.00 12.55
C ASN A 349 -29.37 -6.35 12.99
N LYS A 350 -30.41 -6.32 13.83
CA LYS A 350 -31.08 -7.52 14.34
C LYS A 350 -32.55 -7.58 13.93
N LEU A 351 -32.91 -6.95 12.81
CA LEU A 351 -34.30 -6.83 12.37
C LEU A 351 -34.85 -8.20 11.98
N THR A 352 -35.99 -8.57 12.57
CA THR A 352 -36.73 -9.79 12.20
C THR A 352 -37.91 -9.51 11.26
N SER A 353 -38.31 -8.24 11.18
CA SER A 353 -39.35 -7.75 10.29
C SER A 353 -39.13 -6.26 9.99
N LEU A 354 -39.49 -5.83 8.78
CA LEU A 354 -39.45 -4.44 8.36
C LEU A 354 -40.75 -4.07 7.65
N ASN A 355 -41.44 -3.01 8.12
CA ASN A 355 -42.72 -2.57 7.56
C ASN A 355 -42.56 -1.24 6.82
N LEU A 356 -42.69 -1.28 5.49
CA LEU A 356 -42.46 -0.14 4.59
C LEU A 356 -43.73 0.35 3.87
N ASN A 357 -44.91 -0.08 4.32
CA ASN A 357 -46.17 0.16 3.60
C ASN A 357 -46.53 1.64 3.39
N THR A 358 -45.99 2.55 4.21
CA THR A 358 -46.25 3.98 4.15
C THR A 358 -45.14 4.77 3.44
N ASN A 359 -44.01 4.13 3.15
CA ASN A 359 -42.79 4.76 2.62
C ASN A 359 -42.80 4.68 1.08
N ILE A 360 -43.86 5.22 0.48
CA ILE A 360 -44.11 5.11 -0.97
C ILE A 360 -43.11 5.87 -1.85
N ALA A 361 -42.37 6.80 -1.26
CA ALA A 361 -41.34 7.59 -1.92
C ALA A 361 -39.96 6.91 -1.95
N LEU A 362 -39.83 5.74 -1.30
CA LEU A 362 -38.56 5.03 -1.15
C LEU A 362 -38.00 4.62 -2.52
N GLN A 363 -36.78 5.05 -2.80
CA GLN A 363 -35.98 4.79 -4.00
C GLN A 363 -34.79 3.87 -3.69
N TYR A 364 -34.19 4.01 -2.51
CA TYR A 364 -33.07 3.21 -2.04
C TYR A 364 -33.44 2.48 -0.74
N LEU A 365 -33.31 1.16 -0.74
CA LEU A 365 -33.44 0.34 0.46
C LEU A 365 -32.24 -0.58 0.59
N ASP A 366 -31.54 -0.42 1.71
CA ASP A 366 -30.53 -1.38 2.16
C ASP A 366 -30.94 -1.95 3.52
N CYS A 367 -31.21 -3.25 3.53
CA CYS A 367 -31.58 -4.02 4.70
C CYS A 367 -30.81 -5.34 4.81
N GLU A 368 -29.58 -5.35 4.29
CA GLU A 368 -28.70 -6.51 4.32
C GLU A 368 -28.30 -6.90 5.75
N GLU A 369 -27.73 -8.09 5.92
CA GLU A 369 -27.21 -8.56 7.21
C GLU A 369 -28.19 -8.38 8.37
N ASN A 370 -29.39 -8.93 8.20
CA ASN A 370 -30.45 -8.92 9.19
C ASN A 370 -31.05 -10.33 9.33
N TYR A 371 -32.15 -10.45 10.08
CA TYR A 371 -32.85 -11.72 10.31
C TYR A 371 -34.24 -11.74 9.67
N LEU A 372 -34.42 -11.04 8.54
CA LEU A 372 -35.70 -10.95 7.86
C LEU A 372 -36.07 -12.31 7.25
N THR A 373 -37.31 -12.76 7.51
CA THR A 373 -37.87 -13.98 6.90
C THR A 373 -38.86 -13.68 5.78
N SER A 374 -39.31 -12.43 5.69
CA SER A 374 -40.18 -11.90 4.64
C SER A 374 -40.00 -10.40 4.52
N LEU A 375 -40.12 -9.87 3.30
CA LEU A 375 -40.07 -8.45 3.02
C LEU A 375 -41.20 -8.08 2.05
N ASN A 376 -42.07 -7.14 2.43
CA ASN A 376 -43.19 -6.70 1.59
C ASN A 376 -42.90 -5.33 0.99
N LEU A 377 -42.73 -5.30 -0.33
CA LEU A 377 -42.37 -4.10 -1.11
C LEU A 377 -43.48 -3.62 -2.04
N SER A 378 -44.69 -4.16 -1.91
CA SER A 378 -45.78 -3.95 -2.87
C SER A 378 -46.25 -2.49 -3.03
N ASN A 379 -45.95 -1.63 -2.05
CA ASN A 379 -46.28 -0.19 -2.06
C ASN A 379 -45.09 0.70 -2.45
N ASN A 380 -43.88 0.15 -2.51
CA ASN A 380 -42.64 0.90 -2.75
C ASN A 380 -42.32 0.97 -4.25
N THR A 381 -43.28 1.45 -5.05
CA THR A 381 -43.20 1.39 -6.53
C THR A 381 -42.11 2.27 -7.13
N SER A 382 -41.55 3.19 -6.35
CA SER A 382 -40.47 4.08 -6.74
C SER A 382 -39.08 3.50 -6.48
N LEU A 383 -38.98 2.27 -5.96
CA LEU A 383 -37.71 1.65 -5.59
C LEU A 383 -36.85 1.38 -6.83
N GLU A 384 -35.63 1.90 -6.81
CA GLU A 384 -34.61 1.85 -7.88
C GLU A 384 -33.49 0.88 -7.51
N SER A 385 -33.05 0.88 -6.24
CA SER A 385 -32.05 -0.05 -5.71
C SER A 385 -32.59 -0.77 -4.47
N LEU A 386 -32.37 -2.09 -4.43
CA LEU A 386 -32.75 -2.95 -3.33
C LEU A 386 -31.62 -3.89 -2.96
N TYR A 387 -31.10 -3.71 -1.75
CA TYR A 387 -30.14 -4.60 -1.11
C TYR A 387 -30.81 -5.30 0.06
N CYS A 388 -30.96 -6.61 -0.05
CA CYS A 388 -31.60 -7.46 0.96
C CYS A 388 -30.88 -8.80 1.12
N GLY A 389 -29.59 -8.83 0.78
CA GLY A 389 -28.71 -9.95 0.99
C GLY A 389 -28.53 -10.33 2.46
N VAL A 390 -27.94 -11.50 2.72
CA VAL A 390 -27.61 -12.04 4.06
C VAL A 390 -28.80 -11.92 5.03
N ASN A 391 -29.89 -12.59 4.66
CA ASN A 391 -31.11 -12.64 5.46
C ASN A 391 -31.61 -14.10 5.53
N SER A 392 -32.90 -14.31 5.78
CA SER A 392 -33.53 -15.63 5.77
C SER A 392 -34.80 -15.63 4.90
N LEU A 393 -34.77 -14.85 3.81
CA LEU A 393 -35.89 -14.74 2.89
C LEU A 393 -36.08 -16.06 2.12
N THR A 394 -37.32 -16.55 2.08
CA THR A 394 -37.69 -17.75 1.30
C THR A 394 -38.34 -17.39 -0.04
N ASN A 395 -38.81 -16.15 -0.16
CA ASN A 395 -39.35 -15.55 -1.37
C ASN A 395 -39.23 -14.03 -1.26
N ILE A 396 -39.22 -13.37 -2.42
CA ILE A 396 -39.32 -11.92 -2.53
C ILE A 396 -40.15 -11.57 -3.78
N ASP A 397 -41.16 -10.70 -3.62
CA ASP A 397 -42.01 -10.23 -4.71
C ASP A 397 -41.63 -8.80 -5.07
N VAL A 398 -40.94 -8.66 -6.21
CA VAL A 398 -40.50 -7.38 -6.78
C VAL A 398 -41.35 -6.92 -7.97
N SER A 399 -42.51 -7.57 -8.20
CA SER A 399 -43.34 -7.35 -9.40
C SER A 399 -43.97 -5.95 -9.50
N LYS A 400 -43.99 -5.20 -8.38
CA LYS A 400 -44.49 -3.82 -8.31
C LYS A 400 -43.39 -2.77 -8.38
N ASN A 401 -42.13 -3.17 -8.20
CA ASN A 401 -40.97 -2.30 -8.13
C ASN A 401 -40.37 -2.14 -9.54
N THR A 402 -41.19 -1.66 -10.48
CA THR A 402 -40.82 -1.61 -11.91
C THR A 402 -39.73 -0.58 -12.24
N ALA A 403 -39.38 0.27 -11.28
CA ALA A 403 -38.27 1.22 -11.38
C ALA A 403 -36.91 0.59 -11.03
N LEU A 404 -36.87 -0.65 -10.50
CA LEU A 404 -35.62 -1.30 -10.10
C LEU A 404 -34.62 -1.39 -11.26
N THR A 405 -33.43 -0.84 -11.03
CA THR A 405 -32.23 -0.97 -11.84
C THR A 405 -31.25 -1.94 -11.20
N GLU A 406 -31.29 -2.09 -9.87
CA GLU A 406 -30.40 -2.97 -9.12
C GLU A 406 -31.15 -3.79 -8.07
N LEU A 407 -30.86 -5.08 -8.04
CA LEU A 407 -31.42 -6.02 -7.09
C LEU A 407 -30.33 -6.94 -6.57
N ASP A 408 -30.02 -6.79 -5.28
CA ASP A 408 -29.22 -7.73 -4.53
C ASP A 408 -30.05 -8.46 -3.48
N CYS A 409 -30.11 -9.79 -3.62
CA CYS A 409 -30.69 -10.68 -2.63
C CYS A 409 -29.83 -11.93 -2.38
N TYR A 410 -28.51 -11.78 -2.43
CA TYR A 410 -27.55 -12.85 -2.14
C TYR A 410 -27.71 -13.47 -0.75
N ASN A 411 -27.19 -14.68 -0.53
CA ASN A 411 -27.16 -15.35 0.77
C ASN A 411 -28.52 -15.34 1.49
N ASN A 412 -29.51 -15.97 0.85
CA ASN A 412 -30.86 -16.13 1.36
C ASN A 412 -31.30 -17.61 1.18
N GLN A 413 -32.61 -17.87 1.22
CA GLN A 413 -33.18 -19.21 1.02
C GLN A 413 -34.16 -19.23 -0.16
N LEU A 414 -33.92 -18.38 -1.17
CA LEU A 414 -34.78 -18.25 -2.33
C LEU A 414 -34.68 -19.52 -3.20
N THR A 415 -35.84 -20.06 -3.58
CA THR A 415 -35.90 -21.21 -4.52
C THR A 415 -36.24 -20.79 -5.95
N PHE A 416 -36.68 -19.54 -6.10
CA PHE A 416 -37.10 -18.93 -7.36
C PHE A 416 -37.14 -17.40 -7.19
N ILE A 417 -36.90 -16.68 -8.27
CA ILE A 417 -37.03 -15.22 -8.37
C ILE A 417 -37.74 -14.85 -9.68
N ASP A 418 -38.76 -13.98 -9.62
CA ASP A 418 -39.45 -13.42 -10.79
C ASP A 418 -39.05 -11.94 -10.97
N VAL A 419 -38.16 -11.68 -11.92
CA VAL A 419 -37.73 -10.33 -12.32
C VAL A 419 -38.37 -9.86 -13.63
N SER A 420 -39.43 -10.55 -14.11
CA SER A 420 -40.02 -10.31 -15.43
C SER A 420 -40.67 -8.92 -15.60
N LYS A 421 -40.91 -8.21 -14.49
CA LYS A 421 -41.46 -6.84 -14.47
C LYS A 421 -40.41 -5.75 -14.30
N ASN A 422 -39.19 -6.11 -13.93
CA ASN A 422 -38.10 -5.18 -13.64
C ASN A 422 -37.28 -4.97 -14.92
N THR A 423 -37.92 -4.42 -15.96
CA THR A 423 -37.31 -4.30 -17.30
C THR A 423 -36.17 -3.30 -17.39
N LEU A 424 -35.97 -2.49 -16.34
CA LEU A 424 -34.87 -1.53 -16.21
C LEU A 424 -33.65 -2.11 -15.49
N LEU A 425 -33.71 -3.37 -15.04
CA LEU A 425 -32.64 -4.01 -14.28
C LEU A 425 -31.34 -4.08 -15.11
N THR A 426 -30.27 -3.51 -14.55
CA THR A 426 -28.89 -3.51 -15.07
C THR A 426 -27.99 -4.42 -14.24
N SER A 427 -28.28 -4.62 -12.96
CA SER A 427 -27.54 -5.54 -12.07
C SER A 427 -28.49 -6.48 -11.32
N LEU A 428 -28.16 -7.77 -11.30
CA LEU A 428 -28.87 -8.78 -10.54
C LEU A 428 -27.88 -9.69 -9.81
N ILE A 429 -27.98 -9.71 -8.49
CA ILE A 429 -27.12 -10.48 -7.60
C ILE A 429 -27.99 -11.41 -6.76
N VAL A 430 -27.84 -12.71 -6.96
CA VAL A 430 -28.67 -13.75 -6.33
C VAL A 430 -27.85 -14.95 -5.84
N TRP A 431 -26.53 -14.79 -5.69
CA TRP A 431 -25.65 -15.90 -5.30
C TRP A 431 -25.95 -16.44 -3.91
N LEU A 432 -25.51 -17.68 -3.64
CA LEU A 432 -25.72 -18.38 -2.36
C LEU A 432 -27.22 -18.43 -1.99
N ASN A 433 -28.00 -19.03 -2.88
CA ASN A 433 -29.43 -19.28 -2.70
C ASN A 433 -29.74 -20.75 -3.05
N LYS A 434 -31.01 -21.06 -3.35
CA LYS A 434 -31.46 -22.40 -3.77
C LYS A 434 -32.25 -22.34 -5.08
N ILE A 435 -31.91 -21.37 -5.93
CA ILE A 435 -32.65 -21.08 -7.16
C ILE A 435 -32.38 -22.20 -8.15
N THR A 436 -33.45 -22.81 -8.65
CA THR A 436 -33.38 -23.93 -9.61
C THR A 436 -33.59 -23.49 -11.06
N ASN A 437 -34.18 -22.30 -11.27
CA ASN A 437 -34.40 -21.70 -12.57
C ASN A 437 -34.61 -20.18 -12.43
N ILE A 438 -34.11 -19.43 -13.40
CA ILE A 438 -34.24 -17.97 -13.50
C ILE A 438 -34.66 -17.56 -14.92
N ASP A 439 -35.72 -16.76 -15.05
CA ASP A 439 -36.19 -16.22 -16.35
C ASP A 439 -35.76 -14.76 -16.49
N LEU A 440 -34.80 -14.52 -17.39
CA LEU A 440 -34.19 -13.22 -17.63
C LEU A 440 -34.61 -12.57 -18.96
N ASN A 441 -35.59 -13.15 -19.67
CA ASN A 441 -35.95 -12.71 -21.04
C ASN A 441 -36.41 -11.25 -21.14
N SER A 442 -36.97 -10.70 -20.07
CA SER A 442 -37.44 -9.32 -20.00
C SER A 442 -36.33 -8.31 -19.66
N ASN A 443 -35.21 -8.76 -19.09
CA ASN A 443 -34.16 -7.92 -18.48
C ASN A 443 -33.06 -7.59 -19.49
N LYS A 444 -33.43 -6.95 -20.60
CA LYS A 444 -32.54 -6.72 -21.75
C LYS A 444 -31.40 -5.72 -21.50
N LEU A 445 -31.52 -4.93 -20.43
CA LEU A 445 -30.51 -3.96 -20.01
C LEU A 445 -29.52 -4.55 -19.00
N LEU A 446 -29.65 -5.83 -18.65
CA LEU A 446 -28.78 -6.49 -17.68
C LEU A 446 -27.33 -6.50 -18.18
N GLN A 447 -26.45 -5.90 -17.39
CA GLN A 447 -25.01 -5.75 -17.60
C GLN A 447 -24.22 -6.67 -16.66
N TYR A 448 -24.67 -6.80 -15.41
CA TYR A 448 -24.06 -7.64 -14.38
C TYR A 448 -25.05 -8.70 -13.92
N LEU A 449 -24.63 -9.97 -13.98
CA LEU A 449 -25.38 -11.08 -13.41
C LEU A 449 -24.45 -11.93 -12.56
N ASP A 450 -24.81 -12.05 -11.28
CA ASP A 450 -24.21 -13.00 -10.38
C ASP A 450 -25.29 -13.95 -9.83
N CYS A 451 -25.20 -15.20 -10.27
CA CYS A 451 -26.07 -16.29 -9.83
C CYS A 451 -25.26 -17.51 -9.37
N GLU A 452 -24.08 -17.28 -8.80
CA GLU A 452 -23.24 -18.35 -8.25
C GLU A 452 -23.88 -19.08 -7.08
N ASP A 453 -23.38 -20.26 -6.73
CA ASP A 453 -23.80 -21.05 -5.56
C ASP A 453 -25.34 -21.18 -5.47
N ASN A 454 -25.90 -21.81 -6.50
CA ASN A 454 -27.32 -22.08 -6.65
C ASN A 454 -27.54 -23.50 -7.19
N GLU A 455 -28.78 -23.83 -7.55
CA GLU A 455 -29.16 -25.16 -8.06
C GLU A 455 -29.57 -25.10 -9.55
N LEU A 456 -29.00 -24.17 -10.34
CA LEU A 456 -29.35 -23.99 -11.75
C LEU A 456 -28.84 -25.16 -12.59
N SER A 457 -29.71 -25.73 -13.41
CA SER A 457 -29.34 -26.74 -14.41
C SER A 457 -29.30 -26.21 -15.85
N ILE A 458 -29.94 -25.06 -16.07
CA ILE A 458 -30.02 -24.34 -17.34
C ILE A 458 -29.98 -22.85 -17.03
N LEU A 459 -29.26 -22.09 -17.85
CA LEU A 459 -29.23 -20.62 -17.80
C LEU A 459 -29.38 -20.07 -19.23
N GLU A 460 -30.50 -19.37 -19.48
CA GLU A 460 -30.84 -18.81 -20.79
C GLU A 460 -30.63 -17.28 -20.79
N ILE A 461 -29.54 -16.85 -21.43
CA ILE A 461 -29.09 -15.43 -21.43
C ILE A 461 -29.00 -14.81 -22.83
N SER A 462 -29.53 -15.49 -23.85
CA SER A 462 -29.42 -15.07 -25.25
C SER A 462 -30.10 -13.73 -25.58
N ASN A 463 -31.03 -13.28 -24.72
CA ASN A 463 -31.72 -11.99 -24.84
C ASN A 463 -31.04 -10.86 -24.03
N ASN A 464 -30.07 -11.18 -23.18
CA ASN A 464 -29.37 -10.25 -22.30
C ASN A 464 -28.08 -9.76 -22.98
N THR A 465 -28.23 -9.17 -24.17
CA THR A 465 -27.10 -8.79 -25.04
C THR A 465 -26.23 -7.65 -24.50
N ALA A 466 -26.67 -7.01 -23.41
CA ALA A 466 -25.94 -5.98 -22.70
C ALA A 466 -25.01 -6.52 -21.61
N LEU A 467 -24.98 -7.85 -21.36
CA LEU A 467 -24.13 -8.44 -20.33
C LEU A 467 -22.64 -8.20 -20.61
N GLU A 468 -21.97 -7.67 -19.60
CA GLU A 468 -20.54 -7.37 -19.52
C GLU A 468 -19.84 -8.32 -18.53
N THR A 469 -20.52 -8.66 -17.42
CA THR A 469 -20.04 -9.61 -16.41
C THR A 469 -21.07 -10.70 -16.15
N LEU A 470 -20.61 -11.95 -16.14
CA LEU A 470 -21.43 -13.11 -15.80
C LEU A 470 -20.69 -14.03 -14.82
N TYR A 471 -21.22 -14.15 -13.62
CA TYR A 471 -20.82 -15.16 -12.64
C TYR A 471 -21.96 -16.16 -12.45
N CYS A 472 -21.69 -17.40 -12.84
CA CYS A 472 -22.63 -18.51 -12.79
C CYS A 472 -21.95 -19.81 -12.33
N GLY A 473 -20.84 -19.67 -11.59
CA GLY A 473 -20.14 -20.78 -10.97
C GLY A 473 -20.96 -21.51 -9.91
N VAL A 474 -20.47 -22.64 -9.43
CA VAL A 474 -21.07 -23.44 -8.33
C VAL A 474 -22.57 -23.72 -8.59
N ASN A 475 -22.85 -24.36 -9.72
CA ASN A 475 -24.20 -24.72 -10.15
C ASN A 475 -24.21 -26.17 -10.71
N SER A 476 -25.23 -26.53 -11.48
CA SER A 476 -25.35 -27.83 -12.15
C SER A 476 -25.55 -27.66 -13.67
N LEU A 477 -24.96 -26.62 -14.26
CA LEU A 477 -25.08 -26.33 -15.68
C LEU A 477 -24.37 -27.40 -16.51
N THR A 478 -25.06 -27.93 -17.51
CA THR A 478 -24.49 -28.90 -18.48
C THR A 478 -24.14 -28.28 -19.82
N ASN A 479 -24.65 -27.07 -20.07
CA ASN A 479 -24.38 -26.27 -21.25
C ASN A 479 -24.58 -24.78 -20.92
N LEU A 480 -23.84 -23.90 -21.60
CA LEU A 480 -23.95 -22.46 -21.49
C LEU A 480 -23.69 -21.82 -22.86
N ASP A 481 -24.66 -21.09 -23.41
CA ASP A 481 -24.53 -20.36 -24.67
C ASP A 481 -24.34 -18.85 -24.41
N VAL A 482 -23.11 -18.39 -24.58
CA VAL A 482 -22.70 -16.97 -24.45
C VAL A 482 -22.58 -16.24 -25.79
N SER A 483 -23.00 -16.87 -26.90
CA SER A 483 -22.75 -16.36 -28.26
C SER A 483 -23.44 -15.04 -28.60
N LYS A 484 -24.42 -14.61 -27.80
CA LYS A 484 -25.15 -13.34 -27.95
C LYS A 484 -24.65 -12.25 -27.01
N ASN A 485 -23.86 -12.59 -26.00
CA ASN A 485 -23.37 -11.70 -24.96
C ASN A 485 -21.99 -11.14 -25.38
N ILE A 486 -21.96 -10.48 -26.54
CA ILE A 486 -20.72 -10.06 -27.21
C ILE A 486 -19.93 -8.99 -26.44
N LEU A 487 -20.55 -8.39 -25.42
CA LEU A 487 -19.94 -7.38 -24.56
C LEU A 487 -19.27 -7.99 -23.32
N LEU A 488 -19.34 -9.31 -23.11
CA LEU A 488 -18.71 -9.97 -21.97
C LEU A 488 -17.20 -9.68 -21.93
N THR A 489 -16.76 -9.10 -20.81
CA THR A 489 -15.36 -8.92 -20.41
C THR A 489 -14.96 -9.94 -19.37
N GLU A 490 -15.90 -10.38 -18.52
CA GLU A 490 -15.66 -11.34 -17.45
C GLU A 490 -16.69 -12.47 -17.47
N LEU A 491 -16.20 -13.71 -17.40
CA LEU A 491 -17.02 -14.91 -17.32
C LEU A 491 -16.46 -15.88 -16.28
N ASP A 492 -17.24 -16.13 -15.23
CA ASP A 492 -17.04 -17.26 -14.32
C ASP A 492 -18.17 -18.27 -14.50
N CYS A 493 -17.82 -19.47 -14.92
CA CYS A 493 -18.72 -20.62 -14.94
C CYS A 493 -18.05 -21.85 -14.32
N SER A 494 -17.24 -21.62 -13.28
CA SER A 494 -16.56 -22.66 -12.50
C SER A 494 -17.54 -23.60 -11.79
N TRP A 495 -17.07 -24.75 -11.30
CA TRP A 495 -17.87 -25.71 -10.51
C TRP A 495 -19.23 -26.03 -11.16
N ASN A 496 -19.19 -26.48 -12.41
CA ASN A 496 -20.36 -26.89 -13.17
C ASN A 496 -20.11 -28.27 -13.82
N GLN A 497 -20.96 -28.67 -14.76
CA GLN A 497 -20.86 -29.94 -15.49
C GLN A 497 -20.71 -29.68 -17.00
N LEU A 498 -20.05 -28.59 -17.37
CA LEU A 498 -19.87 -28.19 -18.76
C LEU A 498 -18.90 -29.14 -19.47
N THR A 499 -19.30 -29.67 -20.62
CA THR A 499 -18.41 -30.51 -21.46
C THR A 499 -17.70 -29.73 -22.56
N SER A 500 -18.17 -28.51 -22.82
CA SER A 500 -17.62 -27.56 -23.79
C SER A 500 -18.13 -26.16 -23.48
N ILE A 501 -17.34 -25.15 -23.84
CA ILE A 501 -17.74 -23.74 -23.81
C ILE A 501 -17.22 -23.05 -25.08
N ASP A 502 -18.09 -22.31 -25.78
CA ASP A 502 -17.72 -21.54 -26.98
C ASP A 502 -17.72 -20.05 -26.66
N VAL A 503 -16.53 -19.51 -26.44
CA VAL A 503 -16.28 -18.08 -26.17
C VAL A 503 -15.86 -17.30 -27.42
N SER A 504 -16.03 -17.87 -28.61
CA SER A 504 -15.50 -17.28 -29.86
C SER A 504 -16.16 -15.97 -30.30
N LYS A 505 -17.28 -15.60 -29.65
CA LYS A 505 -18.00 -14.34 -29.89
C LYS A 505 -17.72 -13.27 -28.84
N ASN A 506 -17.09 -13.65 -27.73
CA ASN A 506 -16.83 -12.78 -26.58
C ASN A 506 -15.41 -12.23 -26.69
N VAL A 507 -15.16 -11.48 -27.76
CA VAL A 507 -13.81 -10.99 -28.14
C VAL A 507 -13.22 -9.98 -27.17
N LEU A 508 -14.06 -9.45 -26.26
CA LEU A 508 -13.67 -8.51 -25.20
C LEU A 508 -13.31 -9.19 -23.88
N LEU A 509 -13.38 -10.53 -23.79
CA LEU A 509 -13.04 -11.25 -22.56
C LEU A 509 -11.59 -10.95 -22.14
N THR A 510 -11.45 -10.41 -20.93
CA THR A 510 -10.19 -10.22 -20.21
C THR A 510 -10.00 -11.29 -19.14
N ARG A 511 -11.09 -11.84 -18.59
CA ARG A 511 -11.08 -12.88 -17.56
C ARG A 511 -12.02 -14.02 -17.89
N LEU A 512 -11.49 -15.24 -17.86
CA LEU A 512 -12.26 -16.47 -18.06
C LEU A 512 -11.93 -17.50 -16.97
N VAL A 513 -12.95 -17.94 -16.24
CA VAL A 513 -12.86 -19.03 -15.26
C VAL A 513 -13.81 -20.14 -15.61
N ILE A 514 -13.25 -21.32 -15.81
CA ILE A 514 -13.99 -22.55 -16.10
C ILE A 514 -13.54 -23.71 -15.18
N TRP A 515 -12.85 -23.38 -14.08
CA TRP A 515 -12.37 -24.30 -13.05
C TRP A 515 -13.41 -25.35 -12.65
N ILE A 516 -13.03 -26.62 -12.50
CA ILE A 516 -13.91 -27.74 -12.12
C ILE A 516 -15.11 -27.84 -13.06
N ASN A 517 -14.84 -28.41 -14.22
CA ASN A 517 -15.83 -28.78 -15.24
C ASN A 517 -15.39 -30.08 -15.95
N ASN A 518 -16.00 -30.42 -17.09
CA ASN A 518 -15.63 -31.57 -17.91
C ASN A 518 -15.21 -31.14 -19.34
N VAL A 519 -14.63 -29.95 -19.48
CA VAL A 519 -14.28 -29.36 -20.78
C VAL A 519 -13.09 -30.11 -21.39
N LYS A 520 -13.25 -30.54 -22.64
CA LYS A 520 -12.21 -31.29 -23.38
C LYS A 520 -11.43 -30.45 -24.38
N ASN A 521 -12.08 -29.44 -24.93
CA ASN A 521 -11.53 -28.59 -25.96
C ASN A 521 -11.93 -27.15 -25.63
N LEU A 522 -10.94 -26.27 -25.53
CA LEU A 522 -11.13 -24.85 -25.30
C LEU A 522 -10.47 -24.08 -26.44
N ASN A 523 -11.24 -23.24 -27.14
CA ASN A 523 -10.75 -22.43 -28.25
C ASN A 523 -10.74 -20.95 -27.87
N LEU A 524 -9.54 -20.39 -27.72
CA LEU A 524 -9.32 -19.02 -27.25
C LEU A 524 -8.75 -18.07 -28.33
N ASN A 525 -8.67 -18.52 -29.59
CA ASN A 525 -7.98 -17.80 -30.67
C ASN A 525 -8.55 -16.40 -30.95
N THR A 526 -9.79 -16.13 -30.56
CA THR A 526 -10.45 -14.82 -30.76
C THR A 526 -10.40 -13.92 -29.53
N ASN A 527 -10.01 -14.45 -28.37
CA ASN A 527 -10.03 -13.76 -27.08
C ASN A 527 -8.68 -13.10 -26.83
N VAL A 528 -8.28 -12.21 -27.75
CA VAL A 528 -6.95 -11.59 -27.78
C VAL A 528 -6.68 -10.66 -26.60
N ALA A 529 -7.73 -10.20 -25.92
CA ALA A 529 -7.67 -9.35 -24.73
C ALA A 529 -7.59 -10.15 -23.43
N LEU A 530 -7.53 -11.49 -23.48
CA LEU A 530 -7.53 -12.34 -22.29
C LEU A 530 -6.24 -12.13 -21.48
N GLU A 531 -6.41 -11.70 -20.23
CA GLU A 531 -5.35 -11.42 -19.25
C GLU A 531 -5.31 -12.49 -18.16
N TYR A 532 -6.46 -13.06 -17.80
CA TYR A 532 -6.58 -14.11 -16.79
C TYR A 532 -7.34 -15.32 -17.34
N LEU A 533 -6.73 -16.50 -17.24
CA LEU A 533 -7.37 -17.77 -17.54
C LEU A 533 -7.20 -18.75 -16.39
N ASP A 534 -8.33 -19.22 -15.87
CA ASP A 534 -8.37 -20.41 -15.01
C ASP A 534 -9.22 -21.48 -15.69
N CYS A 535 -8.56 -22.56 -16.10
CA CYS A 535 -9.16 -23.75 -16.65
C CYS A 535 -8.75 -25.02 -15.90
N GLU A 536 -8.46 -24.91 -14.61
CA GLU A 536 -8.04 -26.06 -13.80
C GLU A 536 -9.14 -27.11 -13.64
N ASP A 537 -8.75 -28.34 -13.32
CA ASP A 537 -9.64 -29.48 -13.05
C ASP A 537 -10.69 -29.66 -14.15
N ASN A 538 -10.18 -29.98 -15.33
CA ASN A 538 -10.97 -30.23 -16.54
C ASN A 538 -10.41 -31.47 -17.27
N GLU A 539 -10.88 -31.71 -18.50
CA GLU A 539 -10.43 -32.82 -19.33
C GLU A 539 -9.64 -32.34 -20.58
N ILE A 540 -8.94 -31.20 -20.48
CA ILE A 540 -8.23 -30.58 -21.61
C ILE A 540 -6.92 -31.32 -21.89
N SER A 541 -6.75 -31.78 -23.13
CA SER A 541 -5.54 -32.50 -23.55
C SER A 541 -4.55 -31.64 -24.35
N SER A 542 -5.00 -30.50 -24.88
CA SER A 542 -4.17 -29.51 -25.57
C SER A 542 -4.87 -28.16 -25.56
N ILE A 543 -4.10 -27.08 -25.41
CA ILE A 543 -4.60 -25.70 -25.47
C ILE A 543 -3.70 -24.87 -26.38
N ASN A 544 -4.30 -23.99 -27.19
CA ASN A 544 -3.56 -23.05 -28.03
C ASN A 544 -3.73 -21.63 -27.48
N LEU A 545 -2.62 -21.06 -26.99
CA LEU A 545 -2.56 -19.75 -26.34
C LEU A 545 -1.86 -18.68 -27.19
N SER A 546 -1.48 -19.02 -28.44
CA SER A 546 -0.66 -18.17 -29.30
C SER A 546 -1.28 -16.80 -29.66
N SER A 547 -2.59 -16.66 -29.51
CA SER A 547 -3.31 -15.41 -29.77
C SER A 547 -3.55 -14.58 -28.50
N ASN A 548 -3.32 -15.13 -27.32
CA ASN A 548 -3.63 -14.52 -26.01
C ASN A 548 -2.40 -13.79 -25.47
N THR A 549 -1.82 -12.88 -26.25
CA THR A 549 -0.53 -12.22 -25.92
C THR A 549 -0.60 -11.31 -24.69
N ALA A 550 -1.81 -10.94 -24.24
CA ALA A 550 -2.06 -10.15 -23.05
C ALA A 550 -2.12 -10.99 -21.75
N LEU A 551 -2.04 -12.32 -21.85
CA LEU A 551 -2.20 -13.24 -20.72
C LEU A 551 -1.11 -13.01 -19.66
N GLN A 552 -1.54 -12.71 -18.44
CA GLN A 552 -0.72 -12.44 -17.25
C GLN A 552 -0.79 -13.61 -16.25
N THR A 553 -1.96 -14.24 -16.10
CA THR A 553 -2.15 -15.39 -15.21
C THR A 553 -2.74 -16.54 -15.98
N LEU A 554 -2.13 -17.72 -15.84
CA LEU A 554 -2.58 -18.96 -16.42
C LEU A 554 -2.62 -20.08 -15.38
N PHE A 555 -3.82 -20.49 -15.01
CA PHE A 555 -4.07 -21.68 -14.21
C PHE A 555 -4.68 -22.76 -15.10
N CYS A 556 -3.91 -23.84 -15.29
CA CYS A 556 -4.28 -24.96 -16.15
C CYS A 556 -3.89 -26.31 -15.52
N GLY A 557 -3.75 -26.34 -14.19
CA GLY A 557 -3.53 -27.54 -13.41
C GLY A 557 -4.66 -28.56 -13.50
N VAL A 558 -4.39 -29.81 -13.10
CA VAL A 558 -5.35 -30.93 -13.08
C VAL A 558 -6.04 -31.11 -14.44
N ASN A 559 -5.25 -31.35 -15.47
CA ASN A 559 -5.74 -31.59 -16.83
C ASN A 559 -5.00 -32.79 -17.45
N PHE A 560 -5.12 -32.98 -18.76
CA PHE A 560 -4.42 -34.02 -19.52
C PHE A 560 -3.41 -33.45 -20.51
N LEU A 561 -2.82 -32.29 -20.19
CA LEU A 561 -1.86 -31.62 -21.08
C LEU A 561 -0.57 -32.44 -21.17
N THR A 562 -0.13 -32.71 -22.40
CA THR A 562 1.15 -33.39 -22.68
C THR A 562 2.26 -32.41 -23.10
N SER A 563 1.85 -31.21 -23.52
CA SER A 563 2.71 -30.08 -23.87
C SER A 563 1.92 -28.79 -23.75
N ILE A 564 2.60 -27.69 -23.45
CA ILE A 564 2.03 -26.34 -23.48
C ILE A 564 3.03 -25.37 -24.13
N ASP A 565 2.55 -24.50 -25.00
CA ASP A 565 3.35 -23.45 -25.65
C ASP A 565 2.93 -22.09 -25.12
N VAL A 566 3.78 -21.49 -24.29
CA VAL A 566 3.61 -20.16 -23.69
C VAL A 566 4.53 -19.10 -24.31
N SER A 567 5.19 -19.40 -25.43
CA SER A 567 6.22 -18.56 -26.05
C SER A 567 5.72 -17.23 -26.62
N LYS A 568 4.39 -17.04 -26.68
CA LYS A 568 3.73 -15.80 -27.12
C LYS A 568 3.12 -15.00 -25.97
N ASN A 569 3.11 -15.55 -24.76
CA ASN A 569 2.48 -14.96 -23.59
C ASN A 569 3.54 -14.20 -22.78
N ASN A 570 4.19 -13.22 -23.41
CA ASN A 570 5.33 -12.50 -22.80
C ASN A 570 4.94 -11.67 -21.57
N ALA A 571 3.64 -11.39 -21.39
CA ALA A 571 3.08 -10.71 -20.23
C ALA A 571 2.83 -11.64 -19.03
N LEU A 572 3.12 -12.94 -19.15
CA LEU A 572 2.83 -13.94 -18.13
C LEU A 572 3.68 -13.71 -16.87
N ILE A 573 3.00 -13.54 -15.75
CA ILE A 573 3.54 -13.31 -14.40
C ILE A 573 3.39 -14.59 -13.57
N GLU A 574 2.28 -15.31 -13.77
CA GLU A 574 1.96 -16.50 -12.98
C GLU A 574 1.52 -17.65 -13.89
N LEU A 575 2.17 -18.80 -13.71
CA LEU A 575 1.88 -20.03 -14.42
C LEU A 575 1.71 -21.19 -13.43
N ASP A 576 0.48 -21.70 -13.36
CA ASP A 576 0.19 -22.98 -12.72
C ASP A 576 -0.26 -24.00 -13.76
N CYS A 577 0.52 -25.08 -13.89
CA CYS A 577 0.18 -26.24 -14.71
C CYS A 577 0.41 -27.56 -13.97
N TYR A 578 0.19 -27.58 -12.65
CA TYR A 578 0.36 -28.77 -11.82
C TYR A 578 -0.52 -29.96 -12.26
N ASN A 579 -0.15 -31.19 -11.90
CA ASN A 579 -0.95 -32.40 -12.13
C ASN A 579 -1.41 -32.53 -13.61
N ASN A 580 -0.42 -32.58 -14.50
CA ASN A 580 -0.59 -32.81 -15.93
C ASN A 580 0.35 -33.95 -16.38
N GLN A 581 0.60 -34.07 -17.70
CA GLN A 581 1.49 -35.09 -18.30
C GLN A 581 2.63 -34.41 -19.07
N LEU A 582 3.11 -33.25 -18.60
CA LEU A 582 4.15 -32.48 -19.27
C LEU A 582 5.51 -33.18 -19.13
N THR A 583 6.20 -33.36 -20.25
CA THR A 583 7.57 -33.92 -20.28
C THR A 583 8.64 -32.85 -20.50
N THR A 584 8.25 -31.71 -21.06
CA THR A 584 9.08 -30.53 -21.29
C THR A 584 8.24 -29.28 -21.15
N LEU A 585 8.84 -28.18 -20.69
CA LEU A 585 8.23 -26.86 -20.62
C LEU A 585 9.27 -25.79 -20.96
N ASP A 586 9.00 -24.95 -21.96
CA ASP A 586 9.85 -23.81 -22.33
C ASP A 586 9.21 -22.51 -21.88
N ILE A 587 9.86 -21.85 -20.92
CA ILE A 587 9.47 -20.57 -20.32
C ILE A 587 10.48 -19.45 -20.61
N SER A 588 11.40 -19.66 -21.56
CA SER A 588 12.49 -18.73 -21.89
C SER A 588 12.04 -17.37 -22.44
N LYS A 589 10.74 -17.22 -22.76
CA LYS A 589 10.13 -15.97 -23.23
C LYS A 589 9.28 -15.25 -22.18
N ASN A 590 9.03 -15.90 -21.03
CA ASN A 590 8.18 -15.39 -19.96
C ASN A 590 9.04 -14.72 -18.88
N ILE A 591 9.78 -13.68 -19.28
CA ILE A 591 10.80 -13.03 -18.42
C ILE A 591 10.21 -12.33 -17.19
N LEU A 592 8.89 -12.08 -17.18
CA LEU A 592 8.15 -11.43 -16.10
C LEU A 592 7.59 -12.44 -15.08
N LEU A 593 7.86 -13.73 -15.25
CA LEU A 593 7.30 -14.79 -14.42
C LEU A 593 7.83 -14.71 -12.98
N THR A 594 6.92 -14.50 -12.02
CA THR A 594 7.21 -14.46 -10.58
C THR A 594 6.82 -15.75 -9.87
N THR A 595 5.85 -16.48 -10.41
CA THR A 595 5.31 -17.71 -9.81
C THR A 595 5.26 -18.82 -10.85
N LEU A 596 5.88 -19.96 -10.56
CA LEU A 596 5.85 -21.15 -11.39
C LEU A 596 5.49 -22.38 -10.56
N VAL A 597 4.37 -23.02 -10.91
CA VAL A 597 3.86 -24.23 -10.27
C VAL A 597 3.70 -25.33 -11.31
N VAL A 598 4.52 -26.37 -11.20
CA VAL A 598 4.61 -27.48 -12.17
C VAL A 598 4.62 -28.85 -11.50
N TRP A 599 4.24 -28.93 -10.22
CA TRP A 599 4.31 -30.19 -9.48
C TRP A 599 3.41 -31.29 -10.06
N LEU A 600 3.77 -32.56 -9.83
CA LEU A 600 3.06 -33.74 -10.34
C LEU A 600 2.94 -33.74 -11.88
N ASN A 601 4.09 -33.67 -12.54
CA ASN A 601 4.24 -33.82 -13.99
C ASN A 601 5.30 -34.90 -14.31
N GLU A 602 5.75 -34.99 -15.56
CA GLU A 602 6.77 -35.93 -16.02
C GLU A 602 8.04 -35.19 -16.51
N LEU A 603 8.35 -34.01 -15.96
CA LEU A 603 9.48 -33.17 -16.40
C LEU A 603 10.81 -33.82 -16.00
N ILE A 604 11.75 -33.90 -16.96
CA ILE A 604 13.12 -34.40 -16.73
C ILE A 604 14.11 -33.25 -16.48
N SER A 605 13.81 -32.07 -17.02
CA SER A 605 14.58 -30.84 -16.83
C SER A 605 13.66 -29.62 -16.94
N ILE A 606 14.00 -28.54 -16.25
CA ILE A 606 13.36 -27.23 -16.39
C ILE A 606 14.43 -26.14 -16.33
N ASP A 607 14.42 -25.23 -17.30
CA ASP A 607 15.32 -24.09 -17.36
C ASP A 607 14.58 -22.83 -16.89
N VAL A 608 14.99 -22.31 -15.73
CA VAL A 608 14.46 -21.08 -15.11
C VAL A 608 15.45 -19.91 -15.18
N SER A 609 16.58 -20.08 -15.90
CA SER A 609 17.67 -19.10 -15.95
C SER A 609 17.29 -17.76 -16.60
N ASN A 610 16.22 -17.75 -17.41
CA ASN A 610 15.69 -16.58 -18.10
C ASN A 610 14.51 -15.93 -17.36
N ASN A 611 14.23 -16.32 -16.11
CA ASN A 611 13.12 -15.85 -15.30
C ASN A 611 13.63 -15.16 -14.00
N PRO A 612 14.35 -14.03 -14.10
CA PRO A 612 15.04 -13.42 -12.97
C PRO A 612 14.10 -12.93 -11.85
N GLU A 613 12.85 -12.64 -12.19
CA GLU A 613 11.81 -12.16 -11.26
C GLU A 613 11.13 -13.29 -10.46
N LEU A 614 11.57 -14.54 -10.60
CA LEU A 614 10.94 -15.71 -9.98
C LEU A 614 11.08 -15.66 -8.44
N ILE A 615 9.94 -15.64 -7.76
CA ILE A 615 9.80 -15.58 -6.30
C ILE A 615 9.38 -16.93 -5.72
N TYR A 616 8.49 -17.66 -6.42
CA TYR A 616 7.94 -18.93 -5.98
C TYR A 616 8.13 -20.00 -7.07
N LEU A 617 8.82 -21.08 -6.72
CA LEU A 617 9.04 -22.22 -7.61
C LEU A 617 8.64 -23.53 -6.92
N ASP A 618 7.58 -24.17 -7.43
CA ASP A 618 7.18 -25.51 -7.03
C ASP A 618 7.26 -26.48 -8.22
N CYS A 619 8.23 -27.38 -8.17
CA CYS A 619 8.42 -28.44 -9.13
C CYS A 619 8.50 -29.83 -8.45
N GLU A 620 7.79 -30.02 -7.34
CA GLU A 620 7.78 -31.33 -6.67
C GLU A 620 7.14 -32.45 -7.52
N GLU A 621 7.40 -33.71 -7.18
CA GLU A 621 6.78 -34.87 -7.83
C GLU A 621 6.98 -34.89 -9.37
N ASN A 622 8.23 -34.66 -9.80
CA ASN A 622 8.67 -34.72 -11.19
C ASN A 622 9.81 -35.74 -11.37
N GLN A 623 10.54 -35.70 -12.49
CA GLN A 623 11.68 -36.57 -12.79
C GLN A 623 12.96 -35.75 -13.01
N LEU A 624 13.07 -34.57 -12.38
CA LEU A 624 14.20 -33.66 -12.57
C LEU A 624 15.50 -34.30 -12.12
N THR A 625 16.53 -34.31 -12.97
CA THR A 625 17.88 -34.82 -12.64
C THR A 625 18.83 -33.72 -12.15
N SER A 626 18.55 -32.48 -12.52
CA SER A 626 19.27 -31.28 -12.09
C SER A 626 18.34 -30.07 -12.14
N LEU A 627 18.70 -29.00 -11.44
CA LEU A 627 18.01 -27.72 -11.45
C LEU A 627 19.00 -26.59 -11.17
N GLU A 628 19.05 -25.59 -12.06
CA GLU A 628 19.88 -24.39 -11.89
C GLU A 628 19.00 -23.20 -11.50
N VAL A 629 19.26 -22.60 -10.34
CA VAL A 629 18.50 -21.44 -9.80
C VAL A 629 19.38 -20.23 -9.48
N PHE A 630 20.66 -20.26 -9.88
CA PHE A 630 21.64 -19.22 -9.56
C PHE A 630 21.21 -17.81 -10.02
N ASN A 631 20.49 -17.71 -11.14
CA ASN A 631 20.02 -16.43 -11.68
C ASN A 631 18.69 -15.95 -11.05
N ASN A 632 18.01 -16.75 -10.25
CA ASN A 632 16.70 -16.42 -9.64
C ASN A 632 16.89 -15.79 -8.26
N ILE A 633 17.54 -14.63 -8.21
CA ILE A 633 17.94 -13.97 -6.95
C ILE A 633 16.76 -13.53 -6.06
N GLU A 634 15.56 -13.43 -6.65
CA GLU A 634 14.31 -13.03 -5.98
C GLU A 634 13.57 -14.18 -5.30
N LEU A 635 14.07 -15.42 -5.42
CA LEU A 635 13.40 -16.62 -4.92
C LEU A 635 13.25 -16.61 -3.40
N LEU A 636 12.01 -16.79 -2.92
CA LEU A 636 11.65 -16.92 -1.50
C LEU A 636 11.31 -18.36 -1.12
N ASP A 637 10.68 -19.09 -2.04
CA ASP A 637 10.21 -20.46 -1.83
C ASP A 637 10.68 -21.38 -2.96
N LEU A 638 11.35 -22.47 -2.59
CA LEU A 638 11.83 -23.49 -3.52
C LEU A 638 11.40 -24.89 -3.07
N ILE A 639 10.54 -25.53 -3.87
CA ILE A 639 10.02 -26.87 -3.59
C ILE A 639 10.44 -27.81 -4.72
N ILE A 640 11.41 -28.69 -4.42
CA ILE A 640 12.00 -29.65 -5.37
C ILE A 640 11.86 -31.10 -4.91
N LYS A 641 10.97 -31.33 -3.96
CA LYS A 641 10.75 -32.62 -3.30
C LYS A 641 10.31 -33.71 -4.29
N ASN A 642 10.65 -34.97 -4.02
CA ASN A 642 10.27 -36.13 -4.85
C ASN A 642 10.70 -35.97 -6.32
N ASN A 643 12.00 -35.69 -6.55
CA ASN A 643 12.62 -35.66 -7.87
C ASN A 643 13.77 -36.70 -7.95
N GLN A 644 14.60 -36.60 -8.99
CA GLN A 644 15.78 -37.45 -9.19
C GLN A 644 17.07 -36.61 -9.20
N ILE A 645 17.08 -35.49 -8.46
CA ILE A 645 18.21 -34.56 -8.48
C ILE A 645 19.43 -35.25 -7.86
N SER A 646 20.55 -35.21 -8.58
CA SER A 646 21.81 -35.84 -8.19
C SER A 646 22.95 -34.82 -8.11
N GLY A 647 23.96 -35.10 -7.28
CA GLY A 647 25.15 -34.25 -7.19
C GLY A 647 24.91 -33.05 -6.26
N ALA A 648 25.00 -31.83 -6.81
CA ALA A 648 24.85 -30.60 -6.04
C ALA A 648 23.80 -29.65 -6.63
N ILE A 649 23.26 -28.78 -5.78
CA ILE A 649 22.46 -27.61 -6.18
C ILE A 649 23.10 -26.34 -5.61
N ASP A 650 23.27 -25.32 -6.45
CA ASP A 650 23.85 -24.03 -6.06
C ASP A 650 22.75 -23.04 -5.68
N LEU A 651 22.71 -22.68 -4.39
CA LEU A 651 21.83 -21.67 -3.80
C LEU A 651 22.59 -20.44 -3.30
N THR A 652 23.87 -20.28 -3.67
CA THR A 652 24.74 -19.22 -3.13
C THR A 652 24.20 -17.81 -3.40
N ASN A 653 23.54 -17.61 -4.54
CA ASN A 653 22.98 -16.32 -4.96
C ASN A 653 21.51 -16.12 -4.54
N ASN A 654 20.82 -17.15 -4.04
CA ASN A 654 19.42 -17.09 -3.60
C ASN A 654 19.31 -16.60 -2.14
N THR A 655 19.91 -15.45 -1.85
CA THR A 655 20.02 -14.89 -0.48
C THR A 655 18.69 -14.58 0.19
N LYS A 656 17.61 -14.44 -0.59
CA LYS A 656 16.25 -14.15 -0.11
C LYS A 656 15.45 -15.43 0.24
N LEU A 657 15.98 -16.61 -0.05
CA LEU A 657 15.26 -17.88 0.12
C LEU A 657 14.96 -18.15 1.60
N ILE A 658 13.67 -18.22 1.94
CA ILE A 658 13.19 -18.46 3.30
C ILE A 658 12.68 -19.90 3.50
N TYR A 659 12.20 -20.54 2.43
CA TYR A 659 11.67 -21.90 2.46
C TYR A 659 12.33 -22.79 1.39
N LEU A 660 12.78 -23.98 1.81
CA LEU A 660 13.37 -24.99 0.92
C LEU A 660 12.81 -26.37 1.30
N ASN A 661 12.27 -27.08 0.32
CA ASN A 661 11.97 -28.51 0.47
C ASN A 661 12.65 -29.35 -0.62
N ALA A 662 13.75 -29.99 -0.24
CA ALA A 662 14.58 -30.83 -1.10
C ALA A 662 14.49 -32.33 -0.75
N LEU A 663 13.48 -32.76 0.02
CA LEU A 663 13.33 -34.16 0.45
C LEU A 663 13.09 -35.12 -0.72
N ASN A 664 13.46 -36.39 -0.52
CA ASN A 664 13.29 -37.48 -1.50
C ASN A 664 13.99 -37.23 -2.85
N ASN A 665 15.21 -36.69 -2.81
CA ASN A 665 16.21 -36.64 -3.86
C ASN A 665 17.45 -37.44 -3.41
N SER A 666 17.38 -38.77 -3.45
CA SER A 666 18.34 -39.63 -2.75
C SER A 666 19.79 -39.54 -3.22
N GLU A 667 20.03 -39.03 -4.43
CA GLU A 667 21.37 -38.85 -5.03
C GLU A 667 21.89 -37.41 -4.88
N LEU A 668 21.11 -36.50 -4.30
CA LEU A 668 21.57 -35.17 -3.93
C LEU A 668 22.50 -35.30 -2.73
N VAL A 669 23.76 -34.90 -2.92
CA VAL A 669 24.83 -35.02 -1.91
C VAL A 669 25.24 -33.67 -1.33
N CYS A 670 25.02 -32.58 -2.06
CA CYS A 670 25.45 -31.25 -1.61
C CYS A 670 24.43 -30.15 -1.97
N ILE A 671 24.25 -29.20 -1.06
CA ILE A 671 23.49 -27.97 -1.28
C ILE A 671 24.45 -26.83 -0.98
N GLU A 672 24.91 -26.14 -2.02
CA GLU A 672 25.86 -25.04 -1.90
C GLU A 672 25.14 -23.78 -1.45
N VAL A 673 25.64 -23.14 -0.39
CA VAL A 673 25.04 -21.96 0.22
C VAL A 673 26.13 -20.93 0.53
N ASN A 674 25.77 -19.65 0.55
CA ASN A 674 26.71 -18.60 0.96
C ASN A 674 27.00 -18.63 2.47
N GLU A 675 28.00 -17.85 2.89
CA GLU A 675 28.45 -17.75 4.28
C GLU A 675 27.33 -17.31 5.25
N SER A 676 26.41 -16.46 4.81
CA SER A 676 25.30 -16.00 5.64
C SER A 676 24.35 -17.15 5.99
N ILE A 677 23.92 -17.91 4.98
CA ILE A 677 23.00 -19.04 5.16
C ILE A 677 23.69 -20.20 5.89
N PHE A 678 24.94 -20.50 5.57
CA PHE A 678 25.69 -21.58 6.22
C PHE A 678 25.82 -21.41 7.74
N ASN A 679 26.01 -20.16 8.20
CA ASN A 679 26.15 -19.83 9.61
C ASN A 679 24.83 -19.97 10.39
N GLU A 680 23.69 -19.79 9.73
CA GLU A 680 22.36 -19.91 10.32
C GLU A 680 21.38 -20.49 9.28
N ILE A 681 21.40 -21.82 9.15
CA ILE A 681 20.48 -22.53 8.25
C ILE A 681 19.04 -22.24 8.72
N PRO A 682 18.16 -21.74 7.84
CA PRO A 682 16.77 -21.46 8.20
C PRO A 682 16.04 -22.72 8.71
N VAL A 683 15.15 -22.53 9.69
CA VAL A 683 14.50 -23.65 10.39
C VAL A 683 13.59 -24.49 9.49
N ASP A 684 13.02 -23.88 8.46
CA ASP A 684 12.07 -24.50 7.55
C ASP A 684 12.74 -25.06 6.28
N TRP A 685 14.07 -25.21 6.28
CA TRP A 685 14.80 -25.88 5.21
C TRP A 685 14.90 -27.40 5.45
N GLU A 686 14.30 -28.17 4.55
CA GLU A 686 14.27 -29.63 4.59
C GLU A 686 15.08 -30.24 3.46
N LYS A 687 15.88 -31.28 3.76
CA LYS A 687 16.68 -32.05 2.80
C LYS A 687 16.83 -33.49 3.27
N ASP A 688 17.24 -34.38 2.37
CA ASP A 688 17.58 -35.75 2.73
C ASP A 688 18.83 -35.85 3.62
N ASP A 689 18.95 -36.97 4.33
CA ASP A 689 20.14 -37.30 5.15
C ASP A 689 21.42 -37.46 4.29
N THR A 690 21.28 -37.72 2.99
CA THR A 690 22.39 -37.87 2.02
C THR A 690 23.01 -36.54 1.61
N ALA A 691 22.23 -35.45 1.61
CA ALA A 691 22.68 -34.13 1.23
C ALA A 691 23.33 -33.39 2.41
N ASN A 692 24.35 -32.57 2.18
CA ASN A 692 24.92 -31.66 3.19
C ASN A 692 24.88 -30.21 2.70
N TYR A 693 24.71 -29.26 3.62
CA TYR A 693 24.93 -27.85 3.30
C TYR A 693 26.45 -27.58 3.30
N SER A 694 26.97 -26.91 2.26
CA SER A 694 28.39 -26.57 2.14
C SER A 694 28.57 -25.14 1.60
N LEU A 695 29.71 -24.53 1.91
CA LEU A 695 30.15 -23.27 1.29
C LEU A 695 30.76 -23.48 -0.10
N ASP A 696 31.08 -24.73 -0.42
CA ASP A 696 31.75 -25.15 -1.65
C ASP A 696 31.43 -26.64 -1.87
N CYS A 697 30.67 -26.96 -2.91
CA CYS A 697 30.32 -28.34 -3.26
C CYS A 697 31.30 -28.97 -4.25
N SER A 698 32.30 -28.24 -4.75
CA SER A 698 33.26 -28.73 -5.77
C SER A 698 34.07 -29.96 -5.33
N ASN A 699 34.16 -30.21 -4.02
CA ASN A 699 34.92 -31.33 -3.46
C ASN A 699 34.20 -32.68 -3.52
N GLU A 700 32.92 -32.71 -3.90
CA GLU A 700 32.04 -33.90 -3.87
C GLU A 700 31.49 -34.27 -5.26
N ILE A 701 32.04 -33.69 -6.34
CA ILE A 701 31.60 -33.87 -7.73
C ILE A 701 32.79 -34.33 -8.61
N ASP A 702 32.54 -35.19 -9.61
CA ASP A 702 33.46 -35.67 -10.64
C ASP A 702 32.73 -35.45 -11.99
N ASP A 703 32.96 -34.30 -12.62
CA ASP A 703 32.14 -33.79 -13.74
C ASP A 703 32.39 -34.53 -15.06
N ASP A 704 33.58 -35.08 -15.28
CA ASP A 704 33.95 -35.78 -16.52
C ASP A 704 33.95 -37.33 -16.40
N GLU A 705 33.63 -37.83 -15.21
CA GLU A 705 33.52 -39.25 -14.85
C GLU A 705 34.83 -40.04 -15.06
N ASP A 706 35.99 -39.38 -15.01
CA ASP A 706 37.30 -40.02 -15.19
C ASP A 706 37.77 -40.81 -13.94
N GLY A 707 37.07 -40.62 -12.82
CA GLY A 707 37.31 -41.27 -11.53
C GLY A 707 38.15 -40.46 -10.56
N ILE A 708 38.49 -39.21 -10.88
CA ILE A 708 39.13 -38.23 -10.00
C ILE A 708 38.13 -37.09 -9.73
N MET A 709 37.82 -36.87 -8.44
CA MET A 709 36.91 -35.80 -8.02
C MET A 709 37.46 -34.43 -8.44
N ASN A 710 36.61 -33.49 -8.86
CA ASN A 710 36.94 -32.16 -9.39
C ASN A 710 37.99 -31.38 -8.58
N ASN A 711 37.99 -31.52 -7.25
CA ASN A 711 38.96 -30.86 -6.36
C ASN A 711 40.37 -31.46 -6.38
N LEU A 712 40.50 -32.70 -6.87
CA LEU A 712 41.72 -33.44 -7.07
C LEU A 712 42.08 -33.57 -8.55
N ASP A 713 41.14 -33.23 -9.43
CA ASP A 713 41.28 -33.29 -10.87
C ASP A 713 41.88 -31.99 -11.41
N GLN A 714 43.06 -32.10 -11.99
CA GLN A 714 43.77 -31.00 -12.65
C GLN A 714 43.45 -30.92 -14.14
N CYS A 715 42.63 -31.85 -14.64
CA CYS A 715 42.26 -32.05 -16.04
C CYS A 715 40.74 -32.30 -16.19
N PRO A 716 39.86 -31.34 -15.83
CA PRO A 716 38.41 -31.48 -15.64
C PRO A 716 37.55 -31.76 -16.91
N ASN A 717 38.16 -32.23 -17.99
CA ASN A 717 37.48 -32.60 -19.24
C ASN A 717 38.17 -33.79 -19.92
N THR A 718 38.69 -34.73 -19.14
CA THR A 718 39.39 -35.89 -19.65
C THR A 718 38.45 -36.78 -20.47
N PRO A 719 38.80 -37.10 -21.74
CA PRO A 719 37.93 -37.89 -22.60
C PRO A 719 37.61 -39.27 -22.00
N ASN A 720 36.30 -39.57 -21.91
CA ASN A 720 35.79 -40.79 -21.28
C ASN A 720 36.44 -42.08 -21.84
N GLY A 721 37.14 -42.82 -20.96
CA GLY A 721 37.78 -44.11 -21.26
C GLY A 721 39.31 -44.06 -21.44
N GLU A 722 39.93 -42.89 -21.36
CA GLU A 722 41.39 -42.77 -21.29
C GLU A 722 41.93 -43.10 -19.90
N ALA A 723 43.18 -43.56 -19.83
CA ALA A 723 43.81 -43.91 -18.55
C ALA A 723 44.48 -42.67 -17.98
N VAL A 724 44.00 -42.21 -16.83
CA VAL A 724 44.46 -40.99 -16.17
C VAL A 724 45.50 -41.28 -15.10
N ASP A 725 46.35 -40.29 -14.85
CA ASP A 725 47.28 -40.31 -13.72
C ASP A 725 46.59 -39.89 -12.41
N SER A 726 47.36 -39.68 -11.34
CA SER A 726 46.78 -39.35 -10.03
C SER A 726 46.16 -37.96 -9.93
N ASN A 727 46.29 -37.14 -10.97
CA ASN A 727 45.79 -35.78 -11.05
C ASN A 727 44.68 -35.64 -12.11
N GLY A 728 44.10 -36.76 -12.58
CA GLY A 728 43.04 -36.77 -13.60
C GLY A 728 43.55 -36.54 -15.03
N CYS A 729 44.86 -36.40 -15.24
CA CYS A 729 45.38 -36.09 -16.57
C CYS A 729 45.74 -37.35 -17.36
N SER A 730 45.29 -37.42 -18.61
CA SER A 730 45.77 -38.40 -19.59
C SER A 730 47.02 -37.90 -20.33
N GLU A 731 47.78 -38.78 -21.00
CA GLU A 731 48.97 -38.39 -21.78
C GLU A 731 48.67 -37.35 -22.88
N SER A 732 47.42 -37.23 -23.33
CA SER A 732 46.99 -36.22 -24.31
C SER A 732 46.82 -34.81 -23.72
N GLN A 733 46.92 -34.68 -22.39
CA GLN A 733 46.74 -33.43 -21.64
C GLN A 733 48.01 -33.00 -20.87
N LEU A 734 49.13 -33.73 -21.00
CA LEU A 734 50.40 -33.40 -20.37
C LEU A 734 51.32 -32.65 -21.34
N ASP A 735 52.03 -31.64 -20.84
CA ASP A 735 53.05 -30.84 -21.53
C ASP A 735 54.30 -30.78 -20.61
N HIS A 736 55.39 -31.46 -20.98
CA HIS A 736 56.53 -31.68 -20.08
C HIS A 736 57.56 -30.54 -20.04
N ASP A 737 57.71 -29.75 -21.10
CA ASP A 737 58.60 -28.58 -21.13
C ASP A 737 57.86 -27.24 -20.97
N GLU A 738 56.54 -27.31 -20.75
CA GLU A 738 55.66 -26.19 -20.39
C GLU A 738 55.65 -25.09 -21.47
N ASP A 739 55.73 -25.50 -22.74
CA ASP A 739 55.78 -24.59 -23.89
C ASP A 739 54.39 -24.34 -24.53
N GLY A 740 53.38 -25.11 -24.12
CA GLY A 740 51.99 -25.00 -24.56
C GLY A 740 51.57 -26.04 -25.60
N ILE A 741 52.45 -26.96 -26.02
CA ILE A 741 52.13 -28.05 -26.95
C ILE A 741 52.19 -29.40 -26.21
N MET A 742 51.08 -30.13 -26.21
CA MET A 742 50.98 -31.39 -25.48
C MET A 742 51.95 -32.44 -26.02
N ASN A 743 52.51 -33.25 -25.12
CA ASN A 743 53.61 -34.19 -25.36
C ASN A 743 53.38 -35.17 -26.53
N ASP A 744 52.12 -35.49 -26.84
CA ASP A 744 51.76 -36.38 -27.94
C ASP A 744 51.87 -35.71 -29.33
N THR A 745 52.04 -34.39 -29.36
CA THR A 745 52.10 -33.55 -30.57
C THR A 745 53.34 -32.65 -30.69
N ASP A 746 54.17 -32.53 -29.66
CA ASP A 746 55.39 -31.70 -29.65
C ASP A 746 56.59 -32.32 -30.43
N VAL A 747 57.24 -31.51 -31.28
CA VAL A 747 58.38 -31.85 -32.14
C VAL A 747 59.71 -31.29 -31.62
N CYS A 748 59.67 -30.32 -30.70
CA CYS A 748 60.81 -29.55 -30.18
C CYS A 748 60.93 -29.71 -28.63
N PRO A 749 61.26 -30.92 -28.11
CA PRO A 749 61.00 -31.35 -26.73
C PRO A 749 61.93 -30.80 -25.63
N GLU A 750 62.54 -29.63 -25.84
CA GLU A 750 63.34 -28.92 -24.83
C GLU A 750 63.23 -27.39 -25.05
N THR A 751 62.04 -26.88 -25.35
CA THR A 751 61.84 -25.45 -25.54
C THR A 751 62.01 -24.73 -24.19
N PRO A 752 62.85 -23.66 -24.12
CA PRO A 752 63.07 -22.96 -22.86
C PRO A 752 61.78 -22.39 -22.28
N ILE A 753 61.50 -22.74 -21.02
CA ILE A 753 60.35 -22.24 -20.23
C ILE A 753 60.15 -20.73 -20.41
N GLY A 754 58.94 -20.38 -20.87
CA GLY A 754 58.48 -19.00 -21.05
C GLY A 754 58.68 -18.39 -22.44
N GLU A 755 59.16 -19.16 -23.41
CA GLU A 755 59.21 -18.74 -24.82
C GLU A 755 57.93 -19.14 -25.57
N ILE A 756 57.42 -18.26 -26.44
CA ILE A 756 56.23 -18.54 -27.25
C ILE A 756 56.63 -19.48 -28.38
N VAL A 757 55.91 -20.59 -28.54
CA VAL A 757 56.17 -21.62 -29.56
C VAL A 757 55.13 -21.66 -30.67
N ASP A 758 55.54 -22.19 -31.81
CA ASP A 758 54.65 -22.49 -32.92
C ASP A 758 53.83 -23.78 -32.67
N SER A 759 52.96 -24.15 -33.62
CA SER A 759 52.09 -25.33 -33.50
C SER A 759 52.82 -26.68 -33.44
N TYR A 760 54.16 -26.69 -33.50
CA TYR A 760 55.01 -27.86 -33.42
C TYR A 760 55.96 -27.84 -32.21
N GLY A 761 55.83 -26.85 -31.32
CA GLY A 761 56.60 -26.73 -30.07
C GLY A 761 57.93 -25.99 -30.21
N CYS A 762 58.18 -25.26 -31.31
CA CYS A 762 59.46 -24.56 -31.50
C CYS A 762 59.32 -23.04 -31.27
N SER A 763 60.26 -22.42 -30.54
CA SER A 763 60.23 -20.98 -30.23
C SER A 763 61.07 -20.10 -31.16
N GLU A 764 60.76 -18.81 -31.19
CA GLU A 764 61.48 -17.76 -31.95
C GLU A 764 62.99 -17.70 -31.65
N SER A 765 63.46 -18.19 -30.49
CA SER A 765 64.90 -18.25 -30.19
C SER A 765 65.65 -19.33 -30.98
N GLN A 766 64.90 -20.20 -31.65
CA GLN A 766 65.36 -21.35 -32.41
C GLN A 766 65.07 -21.20 -33.92
N LEU A 767 64.43 -20.10 -34.35
CA LEU A 767 64.03 -19.78 -35.72
C LEU A 767 64.79 -18.55 -36.30
N ASP A 768 65.01 -18.53 -37.61
CA ASP A 768 65.68 -17.47 -38.41
C ASP A 768 64.98 -17.44 -39.78
N ASP A 769 63.86 -16.71 -39.85
CA ASP A 769 62.84 -16.87 -40.89
C ASP A 769 63.11 -16.05 -42.15
N ASP A 770 63.83 -14.93 -42.05
CA ASP A 770 64.18 -14.08 -43.20
C ASP A 770 65.62 -14.28 -43.71
N GLU A 771 66.39 -15.16 -43.05
CA GLU A 771 67.76 -15.57 -43.37
C GLU A 771 68.76 -14.39 -43.44
N ASP A 772 68.51 -13.31 -42.69
CA ASP A 772 69.41 -12.14 -42.63
C ASP A 772 70.64 -12.38 -41.72
N GLY A 773 70.61 -13.45 -40.94
CA GLY A 773 71.67 -13.91 -40.05
C GLY A 773 71.49 -13.53 -38.57
N ILE A 774 70.34 -12.96 -38.20
CA ILE A 774 69.91 -12.70 -36.82
C ILE A 774 68.68 -13.57 -36.53
N MET A 775 68.79 -14.46 -35.52
CA MET A 775 67.66 -15.29 -35.07
C MET A 775 66.46 -14.40 -34.71
N ASN A 776 65.24 -14.85 -35.00
CA ASN A 776 64.01 -14.04 -34.91
C ASN A 776 63.84 -13.34 -33.56
N ASN A 777 64.21 -13.98 -32.45
CA ASN A 777 64.12 -13.38 -31.11
C ASN A 777 65.06 -12.17 -30.87
N LEU A 778 66.08 -11.99 -31.72
CA LEU A 778 67.02 -10.87 -31.70
C LEU A 778 66.80 -9.92 -32.88
N ASP A 779 65.91 -10.27 -33.80
CA ASP A 779 65.57 -9.50 -34.99
C ASP A 779 64.37 -8.58 -34.71
N GLN A 780 64.57 -7.28 -34.87
CA GLN A 780 63.53 -6.25 -34.66
C GLN A 780 62.92 -5.78 -35.99
N CYS A 781 63.37 -6.33 -37.12
CA CYS A 781 62.86 -6.05 -38.46
C CYS A 781 62.77 -7.34 -39.31
N PRO A 782 61.80 -8.23 -38.98
CA PRO A 782 61.69 -9.61 -39.45
C PRO A 782 61.24 -9.82 -40.91
N GLU A 783 61.33 -8.78 -41.74
CA GLU A 783 61.10 -8.88 -43.18
C GLU A 783 62.21 -8.14 -43.94
N THR A 784 63.44 -8.19 -43.44
CA THR A 784 64.52 -7.44 -44.06
C THR A 784 64.96 -8.13 -45.34
N PRO A 785 64.90 -7.45 -46.52
CA PRO A 785 65.16 -8.12 -47.78
C PRO A 785 66.57 -8.72 -47.85
N ILE A 786 66.65 -10.00 -48.25
CA ILE A 786 67.89 -10.76 -48.37
C ILE A 786 69.00 -9.95 -49.06
N GLY A 787 70.09 -9.68 -48.33
CA GLY A 787 71.29 -9.01 -48.83
C GLY A 787 71.43 -7.50 -48.60
N GLU A 788 70.53 -6.87 -47.85
CA GLU A 788 70.71 -5.51 -47.31
C GLU A 788 71.64 -5.51 -46.09
N GLU A 789 72.39 -4.41 -45.84
CA GLU A 789 73.22 -4.30 -44.63
C GLU A 789 72.35 -3.85 -43.45
N VAL A 790 72.13 -4.75 -42.49
CA VAL A 790 71.32 -4.54 -41.30
C VAL A 790 72.15 -4.15 -40.08
N ASP A 791 71.53 -3.43 -39.14
CA ASP A 791 72.16 -3.13 -37.87
C ASP A 791 72.08 -4.32 -36.88
N SER A 792 72.55 -4.13 -35.64
CA SER A 792 72.56 -5.19 -34.63
C SER A 792 71.18 -5.63 -34.13
N LYS A 793 70.10 -5.12 -34.74
CA LYS A 793 68.69 -5.37 -34.43
C LYS A 793 67.90 -5.73 -35.70
N GLY A 794 68.57 -6.08 -36.80
CA GLY A 794 67.95 -6.51 -38.05
C GLY A 794 67.34 -5.39 -38.90
N CYS A 795 67.41 -4.11 -38.50
CA CYS A 795 66.66 -3.03 -39.16
C CYS A 795 67.42 -2.25 -40.24
N SER A 796 66.69 -1.84 -41.28
CA SER A 796 67.15 -0.93 -42.33
C SER A 796 66.75 0.54 -42.06
N ASP A 797 67.54 1.49 -42.57
CA ASP A 797 67.37 2.94 -42.30
C ASP A 797 66.00 3.54 -42.72
N ASP A 798 65.18 2.81 -43.50
CA ASP A 798 63.88 3.29 -44.01
C ASP A 798 62.67 3.06 -43.04
N GLN A 799 62.84 2.38 -41.89
CA GLN A 799 61.73 1.88 -41.04
C GLN A 799 61.43 2.63 -39.70
N LEU A 800 61.78 3.92 -39.49
CA LEU A 800 61.61 4.63 -38.20
C LEU A 800 60.63 5.86 -38.24
N ASP A 801 59.58 5.90 -37.38
CA ASP A 801 58.26 6.63 -37.40
C ASP A 801 58.18 8.10 -36.79
N LYS A 802 57.06 8.86 -36.96
CA LYS A 802 56.78 10.29 -36.55
C LYS A 802 55.42 10.55 -35.83
N ASP A 803 55.36 11.59 -34.97
CA ASP A 803 54.21 12.19 -34.21
C ASP A 803 53.16 12.91 -35.11
N GLY A 804 51.86 12.66 -34.90
CA GLY A 804 50.75 12.97 -35.80
C GLY A 804 49.82 14.12 -35.42
N ASP A 805 49.65 14.48 -34.15
CA ASP A 805 48.81 15.62 -33.71
C ASP A 805 49.61 16.78 -33.08
N GLU A 806 50.93 16.62 -33.00
CA GLU A 806 51.92 17.62 -32.56
C GLU A 806 51.74 18.07 -31.10
N ASP A 807 51.13 17.24 -30.25
CA ASP A 807 51.04 17.47 -28.80
C ASP A 807 52.36 17.15 -28.05
N GLY A 808 53.31 16.50 -28.74
CA GLY A 808 54.63 16.13 -28.25
C GLY A 808 54.79 14.65 -27.90
N VAL A 809 53.78 13.82 -28.12
CA VAL A 809 53.77 12.37 -27.90
C VAL A 809 53.72 11.64 -29.26
N LEU A 810 54.57 10.63 -29.46
CA LEU A 810 54.61 9.89 -30.72
C LEU A 810 53.32 9.04 -30.88
N ASN A 811 52.78 8.97 -32.10
CA ASN A 811 51.55 8.22 -32.43
C ASN A 811 51.48 6.81 -31.85
N SER A 812 52.61 6.13 -31.71
CA SER A 812 52.69 4.77 -31.17
C SER A 812 52.34 4.66 -29.68
N ILE A 813 52.34 5.77 -28.94
CA ILE A 813 52.12 5.82 -27.49
C ILE A 813 51.11 6.90 -27.08
N ASP A 814 50.44 7.55 -28.03
CA ASP A 814 49.41 8.56 -27.79
C ASP A 814 48.01 7.90 -27.72
N ILE A 815 47.36 8.03 -26.57
CA ILE A 815 46.03 7.48 -26.25
C ILE A 815 44.92 8.51 -26.52
N CYS A 816 45.27 9.80 -26.61
CA CYS A 816 44.34 10.92 -26.82
C CYS A 816 44.65 11.66 -28.13
N PRO A 817 44.41 11.06 -29.32
CA PRO A 817 44.94 11.50 -30.61
C PRO A 817 44.31 12.77 -31.22
N ASN A 818 43.74 13.65 -30.40
CA ASN A 818 43.16 14.95 -30.79
C ASN A 818 43.26 15.97 -29.65
N THR A 819 44.36 16.00 -28.91
CA THR A 819 44.45 16.89 -27.75
C THR A 819 44.53 18.36 -28.17
N PRO A 820 43.70 19.27 -27.59
CA PRO A 820 43.64 20.65 -28.05
C PRO A 820 45.01 21.35 -27.99
N ILE A 821 45.41 21.95 -29.12
CA ILE A 821 46.70 22.64 -29.27
C ILE A 821 46.93 23.66 -28.13
N GLY A 822 47.99 23.43 -27.35
CA GLY A 822 48.48 24.32 -26.31
C GLY A 822 48.09 23.95 -24.88
N GLU A 823 47.35 22.87 -24.68
CA GLU A 823 47.11 22.28 -23.35
C GLU A 823 48.32 21.45 -22.90
N ALA A 824 48.55 21.35 -21.59
CA ALA A 824 49.64 20.54 -21.06
C ALA A 824 49.15 19.10 -20.96
N VAL A 825 49.84 18.18 -21.63
CA VAL A 825 49.47 16.77 -21.70
C VAL A 825 50.32 15.91 -20.77
N ASP A 826 49.74 14.80 -20.31
CA ASP A 826 50.43 13.77 -19.57
C ASP A 826 51.28 12.86 -20.48
N SER A 827 51.84 11.76 -19.94
CA SER A 827 52.70 10.86 -20.71
C SER A 827 52.00 10.05 -21.79
N ASN A 828 50.66 10.08 -21.83
CA ASN A 828 49.83 9.34 -22.78
C ASN A 828 49.10 10.28 -23.77
N GLY A 829 49.44 11.57 -23.79
CA GLY A 829 48.86 12.56 -24.70
C GLY A 829 47.56 13.20 -24.20
N CYS A 830 47.11 12.95 -22.96
CA CYS A 830 45.82 13.42 -22.45
C CYS A 830 45.95 14.68 -21.57
N SER A 831 44.95 15.57 -21.58
CA SER A 831 44.90 16.79 -20.76
C SER A 831 43.74 16.77 -19.74
N ASP A 832 43.82 17.59 -18.68
CA ASP A 832 42.82 17.64 -17.59
C ASP A 832 41.38 17.92 -18.08
N SER A 833 41.20 18.51 -19.26
CA SER A 833 39.89 18.77 -19.86
C SER A 833 39.23 17.53 -20.50
N GLN A 834 39.99 16.42 -20.59
CA GLN A 834 39.61 15.15 -21.21
C GLN A 834 39.65 13.98 -20.21
N LEU A 835 40.07 14.24 -18.97
CA LEU A 835 40.18 13.26 -17.90
C LEU A 835 39.04 13.45 -16.88
N ASP A 836 38.48 12.33 -16.43
CA ASP A 836 37.45 12.19 -15.40
C ASP A 836 37.96 11.06 -14.49
N ASP A 837 38.81 11.44 -13.54
CA ASP A 837 39.68 10.50 -12.81
C ASP A 837 38.89 9.61 -11.84
N ASP A 838 37.77 10.11 -11.30
CA ASP A 838 36.91 9.39 -10.38
C ASP A 838 35.62 8.86 -11.04
N GLY A 839 35.31 9.30 -12.26
CA GLY A 839 34.28 8.73 -13.12
C GLY A 839 32.85 9.11 -12.72
N ASP A 840 32.69 10.24 -12.02
CA ASP A 840 31.40 10.74 -11.54
C ASP A 840 30.60 11.51 -12.63
N GLY A 841 31.21 11.71 -13.80
CA GLY A 841 30.63 12.40 -14.95
C GLY A 841 30.97 13.89 -15.02
N ILE A 842 31.80 14.42 -14.12
CA ILE A 842 32.32 15.79 -14.11
C ILE A 842 33.84 15.74 -14.37
N MET A 843 34.27 16.23 -15.54
CA MET A 843 35.70 16.29 -15.91
C MET A 843 36.55 17.05 -14.86
N ASN A 844 37.79 16.61 -14.68
CA ASN A 844 38.73 17.08 -13.64
C ASN A 844 38.90 18.61 -13.59
N ASP A 845 38.69 19.31 -14.73
CA ASP A 845 38.78 20.77 -14.81
C ASP A 845 37.65 21.54 -14.09
N LYS A 846 36.55 20.85 -13.76
CA LYS A 846 35.34 21.40 -13.12
C LYS A 846 34.97 20.71 -11.80
N ASP A 847 35.62 19.61 -11.49
CA ASP A 847 35.37 18.85 -10.29
C ASP A 847 36.11 19.43 -9.06
N LEU A 848 35.35 19.73 -8.00
CA LEU A 848 35.86 20.22 -6.72
C LEU A 848 35.95 19.11 -5.65
N CYS A 849 35.46 17.92 -5.96
CA CYS A 849 35.32 16.75 -5.09
C CYS A 849 35.92 15.51 -5.79
N SER A 850 37.23 15.58 -6.08
CA SER A 850 38.06 14.67 -6.89
C SER A 850 38.21 13.20 -6.46
N ASP A 851 37.34 12.69 -5.58
CA ASP A 851 37.38 11.30 -5.10
C ASP A 851 35.93 10.78 -4.92
N THR A 852 34.98 11.24 -5.74
CA THR A 852 33.58 10.85 -5.64
C THR A 852 33.35 9.47 -6.23
N PRO A 853 32.73 8.52 -5.50
CA PRO A 853 32.57 7.15 -5.98
C PRO A 853 31.72 7.06 -7.24
N ILE A 854 32.20 6.29 -8.23
CA ILE A 854 31.49 5.98 -9.49
C ILE A 854 30.03 5.56 -9.23
N GLY A 855 29.08 6.25 -9.85
CA GLY A 855 27.64 5.95 -9.80
C GLY A 855 26.80 6.69 -8.75
N GLU A 856 27.38 7.58 -7.95
CA GLU A 856 26.64 8.43 -6.99
C GLU A 856 26.06 9.69 -7.66
N ASP A 857 24.90 10.18 -7.19
CA ASP A 857 24.30 11.43 -7.68
C ASP A 857 25.07 12.65 -7.15
N VAL A 858 25.77 13.33 -8.05
CA VAL A 858 26.61 14.50 -7.73
C VAL A 858 25.95 15.83 -8.08
N ASP A 859 26.22 16.87 -7.27
CA ASP A 859 25.84 18.24 -7.61
C ASP A 859 26.76 18.83 -8.70
N ALA A 860 26.48 20.06 -9.14
CA ALA A 860 27.22 20.71 -10.23
C ALA A 860 28.72 20.96 -9.96
N ASN A 861 29.24 20.59 -8.79
CA ASN A 861 30.65 20.69 -8.40
C ASN A 861 31.31 19.32 -8.14
N GLY A 862 30.65 18.21 -8.52
CA GLY A 862 31.15 16.84 -8.28
C GLY A 862 30.93 16.34 -6.86
N CYS A 863 30.09 17.00 -6.03
CA CYS A 863 29.94 16.62 -4.62
C CYS A 863 28.60 15.90 -4.33
N ILE A 864 28.64 14.89 -3.47
CA ILE A 864 27.52 14.00 -3.12
C ILE A 864 26.30 14.71 -2.51
N SER A 865 25.13 14.48 -3.14
CA SER A 865 23.80 14.88 -2.65
C SER A 865 23.09 13.72 -1.93
N LEU A 866 22.46 13.96 -0.78
CA LEU A 866 21.76 12.90 -0.01
C LEU A 866 20.28 12.84 -0.40
N ALA A 867 19.83 11.68 -0.89
CA ALA A 867 18.42 11.42 -1.16
C ALA A 867 17.58 11.32 0.14
N PHE A 868 16.30 11.73 0.08
CA PHE A 868 15.38 11.75 1.24
C PHE A 868 15.13 10.37 1.88
N ASN A 869 15.38 9.28 1.16
CA ASN A 869 15.19 7.89 1.57
C ASN A 869 16.47 7.22 2.11
N ASN A 870 17.59 7.95 2.20
CA ASN A 870 18.88 7.35 2.57
C ASN A 870 18.94 6.84 4.02
N LEU A 871 18.01 7.23 4.91
CA LEU A 871 17.93 6.79 6.30
C LEU A 871 16.61 6.07 6.58
N THR A 872 16.69 4.81 7.02
CA THR A 872 15.58 4.06 7.59
C THR A 872 15.72 4.08 9.12
N ILE A 873 14.66 4.49 9.82
CA ILE A 873 14.61 4.52 11.28
C ILE A 873 13.48 3.59 11.72
N GLU A 874 13.85 2.52 12.43
CA GLU A 874 12.92 1.55 13.00
C GLU A 874 12.93 1.66 14.52
N THR A 875 11.76 1.57 15.15
CA THR A 875 11.63 1.50 16.60
C THR A 875 11.08 0.16 17.03
N ILE A 876 11.78 -0.50 17.95
CA ILE A 876 11.30 -1.72 18.61
C ILE A 876 10.77 -1.32 19.98
N ALA A 877 9.49 -1.59 20.24
CA ALA A 877 8.89 -1.43 21.56
C ALA A 877 9.59 -2.32 22.61
N GLU A 878 9.37 -2.06 23.89
CA GLU A 878 9.89 -2.99 24.91
C GLU A 878 9.33 -4.40 24.72
N THR A 879 10.14 -5.41 25.00
CA THR A 879 9.68 -6.81 24.91
C THR A 879 8.55 -7.08 25.89
N CYS A 880 8.55 -6.45 27.07
CA CYS A 880 7.50 -6.56 28.08
C CYS A 880 7.41 -5.27 28.91
N PRO A 881 6.24 -4.96 29.49
CA PRO A 881 6.07 -3.75 30.30
C PRO A 881 7.13 -3.60 31.40
N GLY A 882 7.85 -2.47 31.37
CA GLY A 882 8.81 -2.09 32.41
C GLY A 882 10.16 -2.77 32.30
N LYS A 883 10.51 -3.29 31.11
CA LYS A 883 11.82 -3.89 30.85
C LYS A 883 12.88 -2.87 30.44
N ASN A 884 12.49 -1.70 29.94
CA ASN A 884 13.39 -0.67 29.45
C ASN A 884 14.38 -1.21 28.42
N ASN A 885 13.89 -2.05 27.49
CA ASN A 885 14.69 -2.70 26.47
C ASN A 885 14.21 -2.43 25.04
N GLY A 886 13.40 -1.39 24.85
CA GLY A 886 13.08 -0.91 23.51
C GLY A 886 14.33 -0.40 22.78
N GLN A 887 14.23 -0.29 21.47
CA GLN A 887 15.37 0.01 20.60
C GLN A 887 15.00 1.02 19.53
N ILE A 888 15.99 1.81 19.12
CA ILE A 888 15.97 2.58 17.87
C ILE A 888 17.04 1.95 16.98
N ILE A 889 16.66 1.51 15.80
CA ILE A 889 17.57 1.00 14.79
C ILE A 889 17.61 2.02 13.66
N ILE A 890 18.80 2.51 13.36
CA ILE A 890 19.06 3.46 12.28
C ILE A 890 19.85 2.69 11.24
N THR A 891 19.37 2.67 10.01
CA THR A 891 20.08 2.08 8.87
C THR A 891 20.20 3.12 7.78
N ALA A 892 21.41 3.40 7.35
CA ALA A 892 21.73 4.23 6.21
C ALA A 892 21.95 3.34 4.99
N GLN A 893 21.30 3.66 3.87
CA GLN A 893 21.49 2.96 2.60
C GLN A 893 22.90 3.18 2.07
N THR A 894 23.38 4.43 2.11
CA THR A 894 24.73 4.79 1.71
C THR A 894 25.64 5.00 2.93
N SER A 895 26.84 4.45 2.87
CA SER A 895 27.80 4.50 3.98
C SER A 895 28.50 5.86 4.08
N TYR A 896 28.13 6.68 5.07
CA TYR A 896 28.82 7.94 5.39
C TYR A 896 29.19 8.00 6.86
N SER A 897 30.11 8.88 7.27
CA SER A 897 30.37 9.08 8.70
C SER A 897 29.23 9.88 9.36
N TYR A 898 28.24 9.22 9.94
CA TYR A 898 27.11 9.85 10.63
C TYR A 898 27.33 9.99 12.13
N MET A 899 26.67 10.99 12.73
CA MET A 899 26.48 11.15 14.16
C MET A 899 24.99 11.24 14.47
N ALA A 900 24.44 10.24 15.15
CA ALA A 900 23.10 10.27 15.72
C ALA A 900 23.13 10.81 17.15
N SER A 901 22.12 11.58 17.56
CA SER A 901 21.92 12.00 18.93
C SER A 901 20.52 11.66 19.41
N VAL A 902 20.43 10.96 20.54
CA VAL A 902 19.16 10.64 21.21
C VAL A 902 19.22 11.18 22.64
N ASN A 903 18.32 12.09 22.98
CA ASN A 903 18.28 12.78 24.28
C ASN A 903 19.65 13.33 24.74
N GLY A 904 20.45 13.84 23.80
CA GLY A 904 21.77 14.43 24.05
C GLY A 904 22.93 13.45 24.20
N THR A 905 22.69 12.14 24.10
CA THR A 905 23.77 11.13 23.94
C THR A 905 24.11 11.00 22.47
N ILE A 906 25.40 10.95 22.12
CA ILE A 906 25.88 10.92 20.72
C ILE A 906 26.36 9.52 20.37
N TYR A 907 26.01 9.08 19.17
CA TYR A 907 26.28 7.77 18.61
C TYR A 907 26.81 7.92 17.19
N ASP A 908 28.10 7.64 17.00
CA ASP A 908 28.69 7.61 15.66
C ASP A 908 28.35 6.28 14.97
N PHE A 909 28.07 6.33 13.66
CA PHE A 909 27.82 5.17 12.82
C PHE A 909 28.13 5.43 11.35
N THR A 910 28.29 4.36 10.57
CA THR A 910 28.58 4.45 9.13
C THR A 910 27.45 3.92 8.25
N THR A 911 26.91 2.76 8.59
CA THR A 911 25.79 2.13 7.86
C THR A 911 24.63 1.80 8.77
N ASN A 912 24.87 1.39 10.01
CA ASN A 912 23.78 1.15 10.96
C ASN A 912 24.15 1.51 12.40
N LYS A 913 23.12 1.82 13.19
CA LYS A 913 23.21 2.02 14.62
C LYS A 913 21.98 1.48 15.32
N THR A 914 22.19 0.55 16.24
CA THR A 914 21.18 0.18 17.23
C THR A 914 21.45 0.92 18.55
N ILE A 915 20.44 1.63 19.04
CA ILE A 915 20.39 2.27 20.35
C ILE A 915 19.39 1.48 21.17
N ASP A 916 19.87 0.70 22.13
CA ASP A 916 19.08 -0.23 22.92
C ASP A 916 18.84 0.27 24.35
N ASN A 917 18.12 -0.55 25.13
CA ASN A 917 17.84 -0.29 26.55
C ASN A 917 17.01 0.99 26.82
N LEU A 918 16.09 1.30 25.91
CA LEU A 918 15.20 2.45 26.01
C LEU A 918 13.91 2.07 26.75
N ALA A 919 13.49 2.96 27.65
CA ALA A 919 12.19 2.91 28.31
C ALA A 919 11.07 3.30 27.33
N PRO A 920 9.79 3.01 27.59
CA PRO A 920 8.72 3.46 26.72
C PRO A 920 8.59 4.96 26.86
N GLY A 921 8.39 5.65 25.75
CA GLY A 921 8.30 7.10 25.73
C GLY A 921 8.77 7.73 24.44
N ASN A 922 8.76 9.05 24.43
CA ASN A 922 9.10 9.85 23.26
C ASN A 922 10.58 10.24 23.32
N TYR A 923 11.26 10.08 22.19
CA TYR A 923 12.68 10.37 22.01
C TYR A 923 12.84 11.33 20.83
N GLU A 924 13.72 12.31 20.99
CA GLU A 924 14.20 13.16 19.90
C GLU A 924 15.49 12.55 19.35
N LEU A 925 15.47 12.13 18.08
CA LEU A 925 16.61 11.57 17.35
C LEU A 925 17.07 12.58 16.30
N CYS A 926 18.30 13.08 16.40
CA CYS A 926 18.91 13.95 15.39
C CYS A 926 20.12 13.28 14.75
N ILE A 927 20.21 13.23 13.43
CA ILE A 927 21.31 12.61 12.67
C ILE A 927 22.01 13.66 11.82
N VAL A 928 23.35 13.71 11.85
CA VAL A 928 24.17 14.60 11.03
C VAL A 928 25.30 13.84 10.34
N VAL A 929 25.61 14.18 9.09
CA VAL A 929 26.80 13.68 8.41
C VAL A 929 28.00 14.52 8.82
N THR A 930 29.07 13.86 9.27
CA THR A 930 30.31 14.48 9.74
C THR A 930 30.88 15.37 8.64
N GLY A 931 30.90 16.69 8.86
CA GLY A 931 31.34 17.69 7.88
C GLY A 931 30.24 18.57 7.28
N LYS A 932 28.96 18.20 7.43
CA LYS A 932 27.79 19.04 7.06
C LYS A 932 27.23 19.81 8.28
N THR A 933 26.58 20.94 8.05
CA THR A 933 26.16 21.88 9.12
C THR A 933 24.73 21.74 9.62
N SER A 934 23.88 20.89 9.01
CA SER A 934 22.46 20.79 9.35
C SER A 934 22.08 19.35 9.77
N PRO A 935 21.54 19.13 10.98
CA PRO A 935 21.05 17.82 11.42
C PRO A 935 19.61 17.56 10.94
N TYR A 936 19.28 16.29 10.69
CA TYR A 936 17.92 15.78 10.44
C TYR A 936 17.35 15.26 11.76
N CYS A 937 16.24 15.83 12.25
CA CYS A 937 15.67 15.49 13.55
C CYS A 937 14.26 14.87 13.45
N TYR A 938 14.01 13.83 14.23
CA TYR A 938 12.79 13.02 14.25
C TYR A 938 12.30 12.85 15.69
N ASN A 939 10.98 12.89 15.87
CA ASN A 939 10.33 12.50 17.13
C ASN A 939 9.85 11.05 17.00
N ILE A 940 10.42 10.14 17.78
CA ILE A 940 10.14 8.71 17.70
C ILE A 940 9.63 8.19 19.04
N ILE A 941 8.72 7.21 18.96
CA ILE A 941 8.03 6.66 20.14
C ILE A 941 8.48 5.22 20.34
N ILE A 942 9.03 4.92 21.51
CA ILE A 942 9.22 3.54 21.96
C ILE A 942 7.95 3.10 22.68
N GLY A 943 7.24 2.11 22.11
CA GLY A 943 6.01 1.57 22.68
C GLY A 943 6.23 0.79 23.99
N GLU A 944 5.21 0.76 24.85
CA GLU A 944 5.17 -0.13 26.01
C GLU A 944 5.04 -1.60 25.55
N GLY A 945 5.64 -2.54 26.30
CA GLY A 945 5.58 -3.95 25.92
C GLY A 945 4.18 -4.56 25.99
N THR A 946 3.96 -5.59 25.17
CA THR A 946 2.63 -6.21 24.98
C THR A 946 2.19 -7.02 26.20
N ILE A 947 0.90 -6.98 26.52
CA ILE A 947 0.25 -7.90 27.47
C ILE A 947 -0.70 -8.79 26.67
N VAL A 948 -0.62 -10.11 26.88
CA VAL A 948 -1.47 -11.07 26.20
C VAL A 948 -2.95 -10.82 26.51
N SER A 949 -3.77 -10.75 25.47
CA SER A 949 -5.22 -10.63 25.60
C SER A 949 -5.92 -11.46 24.53
N GLY A 950 -7.12 -11.92 24.83
CA GLY A 950 -7.91 -12.73 23.94
C GLY A 950 -9.38 -12.72 24.30
N LYS A 951 -10.16 -13.42 23.50
CA LYS A 951 -11.60 -13.60 23.63
C LYS A 951 -11.95 -15.07 23.48
N LEU A 952 -12.87 -15.53 24.32
CA LEU A 952 -13.44 -16.87 24.22
C LEU A 952 -14.87 -16.80 23.67
N THR A 953 -15.16 -17.62 22.65
CA THR A 953 -16.51 -17.80 22.12
C THR A 953 -16.90 -19.28 22.21
N SER A 954 -17.82 -19.62 23.10
CA SER A 954 -18.22 -21.02 23.33
C SER A 954 -19.52 -21.38 22.60
N LYS A 955 -19.51 -22.48 21.84
CA LYS A 955 -20.70 -23.08 21.21
C LYS A 955 -20.74 -24.58 21.52
N SER A 956 -21.64 -25.00 22.40
CA SER A 956 -21.76 -26.39 22.86
C SER A 956 -20.50 -26.90 23.58
N SER A 957 -19.89 -28.03 23.16
CA SER A 957 -18.69 -28.60 23.78
C SER A 957 -17.35 -28.08 23.22
N LYS A 958 -17.39 -27.09 22.33
CA LYS A 958 -16.20 -26.45 21.73
C LYS A 958 -16.17 -24.97 22.06
N THR A 959 -14.97 -24.45 22.33
CA THR A 959 -14.72 -23.03 22.52
C THR A 959 -13.66 -22.57 21.53
N THR A 960 -13.98 -21.53 20.78
CA THR A 960 -13.04 -20.80 19.94
C THR A 960 -12.30 -19.80 20.81
N VAL A 961 -10.98 -19.87 20.79
CA VAL A 961 -10.07 -18.91 21.42
C VAL A 961 -9.54 -18.01 20.32
N GLU A 962 -9.69 -16.71 20.48
CA GLU A 962 -9.14 -15.67 19.61
C GLU A 962 -8.17 -14.83 20.44
N ILE A 963 -6.88 -14.84 20.11
CA ILE A 963 -5.85 -14.02 20.75
C ILE A 963 -5.78 -12.69 20.01
N LEU A 964 -6.12 -11.61 20.73
CA LEU A 964 -6.16 -10.25 20.20
C LEU A 964 -4.78 -9.57 20.30
N LYS A 965 -3.98 -9.93 21.32
CA LYS A 965 -2.61 -9.45 21.53
C LYS A 965 -1.76 -10.55 22.19
N GLY A 966 -0.50 -10.69 21.79
CA GLY A 966 0.46 -11.65 22.36
C GLY A 966 1.32 -12.32 21.29
N THR A 967 2.49 -12.84 21.67
CA THR A 967 3.48 -13.40 20.72
C THR A 967 3.34 -14.92 20.57
N ALA A 968 3.13 -15.38 19.34
CA ALA A 968 3.11 -16.80 18.99
C ALA A 968 4.51 -17.45 19.11
N PRO A 969 4.62 -18.79 19.27
CA PRO A 969 3.53 -19.75 19.43
C PRO A 969 2.85 -19.68 20.81
N TYR A 970 1.55 -19.90 20.83
CA TYR A 970 0.71 -19.94 22.03
C TYR A 970 0.66 -21.35 22.61
N GLN A 971 0.98 -21.49 23.90
CA GLN A 971 0.79 -22.71 24.68
C GLN A 971 -0.52 -22.62 25.48
N VAL A 972 -1.48 -23.49 25.14
CA VAL A 972 -2.82 -23.51 25.71
C VAL A 972 -2.96 -24.58 26.78
N TYR A 973 -3.56 -24.24 27.90
CA TYR A 973 -3.87 -25.13 29.02
C TYR A 973 -5.37 -25.14 29.29
N VAL A 974 -5.89 -26.32 29.67
CA VAL A 974 -7.25 -26.49 30.21
C VAL A 974 -7.13 -27.10 31.60
N ASN A 975 -7.60 -26.39 32.61
CA ASN A 975 -7.47 -26.77 34.03
C ASN A 975 -6.01 -27.10 34.43
N GLY A 976 -5.05 -26.34 33.89
CA GLY A 976 -3.61 -26.52 34.12
C GLY A 976 -2.94 -27.67 33.33
N ILE A 977 -3.66 -28.36 32.46
CA ILE A 977 -3.11 -29.41 31.59
C ILE A 977 -2.84 -28.81 30.19
N PRO A 978 -1.62 -28.90 29.64
CA PRO A 978 -1.33 -28.40 28.30
C PRO A 978 -2.04 -29.27 27.25
N ILE A 979 -2.74 -28.65 26.30
CA ILE A 979 -3.54 -29.35 25.28
C ILE A 979 -3.18 -29.00 23.83
N LEU A 980 -2.60 -27.83 23.58
CA LEU A 980 -2.32 -27.32 22.24
C LEU A 980 -1.14 -26.34 22.28
N ARG A 981 -0.25 -26.41 21.29
CA ARG A 981 0.72 -25.36 20.96
C ARG A 981 0.47 -24.96 19.49
N THR A 982 0.30 -23.68 19.21
CA THR A 982 -0.08 -23.21 17.87
C THR A 982 0.47 -21.81 17.59
N ILE A 983 0.75 -21.50 16.32
CA ILE A 983 1.08 -20.13 15.89
C ILE A 983 -0.17 -19.34 15.48
N SER A 984 -1.29 -20.01 15.21
CA SER A 984 -2.55 -19.36 14.85
C SER A 984 -3.11 -18.56 16.03
N SER A 985 -3.53 -17.31 15.79
CA SER A 985 -4.21 -16.46 16.77
C SER A 985 -5.65 -16.91 17.03
N ILE A 986 -6.25 -17.74 16.16
CA ILE A 986 -7.60 -18.28 16.31
C ILE A 986 -7.56 -19.80 16.25
N PHE A 987 -8.15 -20.47 17.24
CA PHE A 987 -8.21 -21.93 17.29
C PHE A 987 -9.33 -22.45 18.19
N ASP A 988 -9.80 -23.67 17.91
CA ASP A 988 -10.85 -24.34 18.68
C ASP A 988 -10.29 -25.36 19.68
N ILE A 989 -10.88 -25.39 20.88
CA ILE A 989 -10.57 -26.39 21.92
C ILE A 989 -11.84 -27.02 22.50
N ASP A 990 -11.77 -28.34 22.77
CA ASP A 990 -12.85 -29.06 23.46
C ASP A 990 -12.89 -28.67 24.94
N THR A 991 -14.04 -28.19 25.41
CA THR A 991 -14.19 -27.58 26.75
C THR A 991 -15.54 -27.90 27.40
N LYS A 992 -15.57 -27.84 28.74
CA LYS A 992 -16.75 -28.05 29.59
C LYS A 992 -17.03 -26.83 30.45
N HIS A 993 -18.25 -26.76 30.99
CA HIS A 993 -18.62 -25.71 31.93
C HIS A 993 -17.71 -25.74 33.16
N GLY A 994 -17.13 -24.59 33.51
CA GLY A 994 -16.23 -24.44 34.65
C GLY A 994 -14.77 -24.72 34.33
N ASP A 995 -14.41 -25.10 33.10
CA ASP A 995 -13.01 -25.28 32.70
C ASP A 995 -12.28 -23.92 32.70
N LEU A 996 -11.09 -23.87 33.31
CA LEU A 996 -10.19 -22.72 33.24
C LEU A 996 -9.30 -22.86 32.00
N ILE A 997 -9.40 -21.90 31.09
CA ILE A 997 -8.50 -21.79 29.94
C ILE A 997 -7.38 -20.84 30.32
N GLU A 998 -6.14 -21.24 30.07
CA GLU A 998 -4.96 -20.38 30.19
C GLU A 998 -4.17 -20.45 28.90
N VAL A 999 -3.86 -19.29 28.31
CA VAL A 999 -3.00 -19.18 27.13
C VAL A 999 -1.75 -18.41 27.52
N LYS A 1000 -0.61 -19.05 27.31
CA LYS A 1000 0.71 -18.45 27.50
C LYS A 1000 1.34 -18.22 26.13
N THR A 1001 1.95 -17.07 25.96
CA THR A 1001 2.69 -16.74 24.75
C THR A 1001 4.12 -17.29 24.83
N GLU A 1002 4.86 -17.23 23.74
CA GLU A 1002 6.27 -17.61 23.71
C GLU A 1002 7.11 -16.66 24.61
N VAL A 1003 6.73 -15.38 24.64
CA VAL A 1003 7.38 -14.37 25.47
C VAL A 1003 6.82 -14.42 26.89
N THR A 1004 7.56 -15.09 27.78
CA THR A 1004 7.16 -15.38 29.17
C THR A 1004 6.67 -14.20 30.04
N CYS A 1005 6.99 -12.95 29.68
CA CYS A 1005 6.62 -11.76 30.44
C CYS A 1005 5.41 -10.98 29.88
N GLU A 1006 4.80 -11.41 28.77
CA GLU A 1006 3.53 -10.85 28.28
C GLU A 1006 2.33 -11.28 29.13
N GLY A 1007 2.54 -12.20 30.09
CA GLY A 1007 1.53 -12.66 31.03
C GLY A 1007 0.82 -13.93 30.58
N VAL A 1008 -0.36 -14.18 31.16
CA VAL A 1008 -1.19 -15.33 30.86
C VAL A 1008 -2.62 -14.84 30.63
N PHE A 1009 -3.16 -15.08 29.45
CA PHE A 1009 -4.59 -14.86 29.21
C PHE A 1009 -5.32 -15.99 29.91
N SER A 1010 -6.21 -15.67 30.86
CA SER A 1010 -6.90 -16.67 31.65
C SER A 1010 -8.37 -16.34 31.82
N GLU A 1011 -9.24 -17.26 31.45
CA GLU A 1011 -10.68 -17.09 31.55
C GLU A 1011 -11.37 -18.44 31.79
N THR A 1012 -12.45 -18.45 32.57
CA THR A 1012 -13.21 -19.66 32.90
C THR A 1012 -14.43 -19.81 31.99
N ILE A 1013 -14.58 -20.97 31.37
CA ILE A 1013 -15.69 -21.29 30.47
C ILE A 1013 -17.03 -21.30 31.22
N GLN A 1014 -17.96 -20.48 30.76
CA GLN A 1014 -19.33 -20.43 31.26
C GLN A 1014 -20.34 -20.92 30.21
N LEU A 1015 -20.48 -22.24 30.04
CA LEU A 1015 -21.49 -22.81 29.12
C LEU A 1015 -22.97 -22.64 29.57
N PHE A 1016 -23.25 -21.97 30.71
CA PHE A 1016 -24.61 -21.85 31.26
C PHE A 1016 -25.21 -20.47 31.01
N ASP A 1017 -25.55 -20.19 29.76
CA ASP A 1017 -26.43 -19.07 29.46
C ASP A 1017 -27.89 -19.42 29.82
N MET A 1018 -28.27 -18.86 30.97
CA MET A 1018 -29.62 -18.52 31.46
C MET A 1018 -30.67 -19.63 31.62
N ILE A 1019 -30.84 -20.11 32.86
CA ILE A 1019 -32.13 -20.63 33.31
C ILE A 1019 -33.13 -19.47 33.28
N THR A 1020 -34.02 -19.45 32.28
CA THR A 1020 -35.05 -18.43 32.13
C THR A 1020 -36.40 -18.91 32.63
N VAL A 1021 -37.28 -17.96 32.97
CA VAL A 1021 -38.66 -18.24 33.39
C VAL A 1021 -39.66 -17.52 32.50
N TYR A 1022 -40.65 -18.26 31.97
CA TYR A 1022 -41.67 -17.71 31.09
C TYR A 1022 -43.05 -18.38 31.29
N PRO A 1023 -44.16 -17.62 31.28
CA PRO A 1023 -44.22 -16.16 31.37
C PRO A 1023 -43.85 -15.68 32.79
N ASN A 1024 -43.18 -14.53 32.89
CA ASN A 1024 -42.93 -13.84 34.15
C ASN A 1024 -43.02 -12.33 33.91
N PRO A 1025 -44.11 -11.64 34.35
CA PRO A 1025 -45.11 -12.10 35.32
C PRO A 1025 -46.08 -13.19 34.81
N THR A 1026 -46.53 -14.09 35.69
CA THR A 1026 -47.45 -15.21 35.42
C THR A 1026 -48.82 -15.01 36.08
N ASP A 1027 -49.89 -15.57 35.50
CA ASP A 1027 -51.22 -15.67 36.12
C ASP A 1027 -51.36 -16.92 37.03
N GLY A 1028 -50.33 -17.78 37.05
CA GLY A 1028 -50.30 -19.01 37.83
C GLY A 1028 -49.30 -20.01 37.27
N LEU A 1029 -49.51 -20.46 36.03
CA LEU A 1029 -48.66 -21.43 35.34
C LEU A 1029 -47.43 -20.74 34.70
N PHE A 1030 -46.24 -21.31 34.90
CA PHE A 1030 -45.01 -20.85 34.28
C PHE A 1030 -44.03 -22.00 34.04
N GLU A 1031 -43.11 -21.80 33.11
CA GLU A 1031 -42.07 -22.76 32.73
C GLU A 1031 -40.70 -22.21 33.09
N LEU A 1032 -39.82 -23.09 33.55
CA LEU A 1032 -38.38 -22.86 33.66
C LEU A 1032 -37.69 -23.58 32.51
N ALA A 1033 -36.89 -22.86 31.73
CA ALA A 1033 -35.97 -23.45 30.77
C ALA A 1033 -34.72 -23.92 31.52
N ILE A 1034 -34.39 -25.21 31.42
CA ILE A 1034 -33.27 -25.86 32.11
C ILE A 1034 -32.39 -26.53 31.04
N PRO A 1035 -31.06 -26.42 31.11
CA PRO A 1035 -30.15 -27.06 30.15
C PRO A 1035 -30.44 -28.56 29.91
N LEU A 1036 -30.27 -29.01 28.67
CA LEU A 1036 -30.69 -30.34 28.16
C LEU A 1036 -29.92 -31.54 28.76
N ASN A 1037 -28.85 -31.30 29.52
CA ASN A 1037 -27.98 -32.33 30.08
C ASN A 1037 -28.52 -32.95 31.39
N LEU A 1038 -29.57 -32.39 32.00
CA LEU A 1038 -30.18 -32.91 33.23
C LEU A 1038 -31.48 -33.67 32.93
N LYS A 1039 -31.66 -34.84 33.57
CA LYS A 1039 -32.91 -35.64 33.47
C LYS A 1039 -33.98 -35.21 34.48
N GLU A 1040 -33.55 -34.68 35.61
CA GLU A 1040 -34.42 -34.17 36.68
C GLU A 1040 -33.74 -33.02 37.43
N VAL A 1041 -34.51 -32.15 38.08
CA VAL A 1041 -34.00 -31.03 38.88
C VAL A 1041 -34.86 -30.78 40.11
N THR A 1042 -34.24 -30.44 41.24
CA THR A 1042 -34.97 -30.09 42.48
C THR A 1042 -35.17 -28.59 42.60
N ILE A 1043 -36.41 -28.16 42.82
CA ILE A 1043 -36.79 -26.75 42.93
C ILE A 1043 -37.50 -26.48 44.26
N GLU A 1044 -37.07 -25.43 44.94
CA GLU A 1044 -37.66 -24.87 46.16
C GLU A 1044 -38.37 -23.55 45.85
N LEU A 1045 -39.65 -23.42 46.17
CA LEU A 1045 -40.42 -22.19 46.01
C LEU A 1045 -40.62 -21.51 47.37
N TYR A 1046 -40.38 -20.20 47.44
CA TYR A 1046 -40.55 -19.37 48.63
C TYR A 1046 -41.52 -18.22 48.37
N ASN A 1047 -42.26 -17.79 49.39
CA ASN A 1047 -43.05 -16.55 49.34
C ASN A 1047 -42.17 -15.32 49.66
N ASN A 1048 -42.73 -14.11 49.52
CA ASN A 1048 -42.06 -12.85 49.81
C ASN A 1048 -41.62 -12.67 51.28
N SER A 1049 -42.06 -13.53 52.20
CA SER A 1049 -41.61 -13.59 53.60
C SER A 1049 -40.51 -14.64 53.82
N SER A 1050 -39.92 -15.16 52.74
CA SER A 1050 -38.91 -16.24 52.73
C SER A 1050 -39.39 -17.55 53.36
N GLN A 1051 -40.71 -17.79 53.43
CA GLN A 1051 -41.26 -19.07 53.88
C GLN A 1051 -41.31 -20.05 52.72
N LEU A 1052 -40.79 -21.26 52.93
CA LEU A 1052 -40.80 -22.35 51.95
C LEU A 1052 -42.25 -22.81 51.68
N ILE A 1053 -42.67 -22.71 50.43
CA ILE A 1053 -43.99 -23.12 49.92
C ILE A 1053 -43.95 -24.57 49.47
N SER A 1054 -42.91 -24.97 48.74
CA SER A 1054 -42.75 -26.33 48.23
C SER A 1054 -41.30 -26.64 47.91
N ARG A 1055 -40.91 -27.89 48.09
CA ARG A 1055 -39.64 -28.47 47.62
C ARG A 1055 -39.97 -29.77 46.89
N ARG A 1056 -39.68 -29.86 45.59
CA ARG A 1056 -39.97 -31.04 44.77
C ARG A 1056 -38.90 -31.24 43.69
N THR A 1057 -38.70 -32.50 43.31
CA THR A 1057 -37.89 -32.88 42.16
C THR A 1057 -38.79 -33.06 40.95
N TYR A 1058 -38.44 -32.42 39.85
CA TYR A 1058 -39.21 -32.39 38.61
C TYR A 1058 -38.43 -33.08 37.49
N PRO A 1059 -39.06 -33.97 36.70
CA PRO A 1059 -38.46 -34.47 35.47
C PRO A 1059 -38.38 -33.34 34.44
N ILE A 1060 -37.28 -33.29 33.68
CA ILE A 1060 -37.06 -32.30 32.62
C ILE A 1060 -37.55 -32.89 31.31
N THR A 1061 -38.49 -32.23 30.64
CA THR A 1061 -39.02 -32.64 29.33
C THR A 1061 -38.70 -31.57 28.30
N ASN A 1062 -37.93 -31.91 27.26
CA ASN A 1062 -37.44 -30.97 26.24
C ASN A 1062 -36.78 -29.70 26.81
N GLY A 1063 -35.94 -29.85 27.85
CA GLY A 1063 -35.24 -28.73 28.48
C GLY A 1063 -36.17 -27.79 29.28
N LYS A 1064 -37.35 -28.26 29.69
CA LYS A 1064 -38.33 -27.45 30.42
C LYS A 1064 -38.90 -28.15 31.65
N VAL A 1065 -39.25 -27.33 32.65
CA VAL A 1065 -40.00 -27.73 33.85
C VAL A 1065 -41.17 -26.77 34.05
N GLN A 1066 -42.40 -27.31 34.14
CA GLN A 1066 -43.60 -26.51 34.39
C GLN A 1066 -43.95 -26.48 35.88
N LEU A 1067 -44.27 -25.29 36.39
CA LEU A 1067 -44.70 -25.04 37.78
C LEU A 1067 -46.01 -24.26 37.82
N ASP A 1068 -46.73 -24.39 38.94
CA ASP A 1068 -48.08 -23.83 39.10
C ASP A 1068 -48.24 -23.10 40.44
N LEU A 1069 -48.53 -21.81 40.36
CA LEU A 1069 -48.88 -20.91 41.47
C LEU A 1069 -50.35 -20.47 41.42
N THR A 1070 -51.21 -21.05 40.59
CA THR A 1070 -52.62 -20.64 40.39
C THR A 1070 -53.40 -20.49 41.70
N ASN A 1071 -53.18 -21.38 42.67
CA ASN A 1071 -53.83 -21.36 43.99
C ASN A 1071 -53.11 -20.53 45.07
N LYS A 1072 -52.13 -19.69 44.69
CA LYS A 1072 -51.37 -18.80 45.60
C LYS A 1072 -51.80 -17.34 45.42
N SER A 1073 -51.54 -16.49 46.42
CA SER A 1073 -51.87 -15.06 46.37
C SER A 1073 -51.06 -14.32 45.29
N VAL A 1074 -51.58 -13.19 44.80
CA VAL A 1074 -50.81 -12.24 43.98
C VAL A 1074 -49.56 -11.78 44.77
N GLY A 1075 -48.40 -11.69 44.12
CA GLY A 1075 -47.16 -11.28 44.78
C GLY A 1075 -45.88 -11.85 44.18
N VAL A 1076 -44.76 -11.60 44.87
CA VAL A 1076 -43.43 -12.08 44.48
C VAL A 1076 -43.11 -13.41 45.16
N TYR A 1077 -42.59 -14.34 44.37
CA TYR A 1077 -42.11 -15.66 44.77
C TYR A 1077 -40.64 -15.82 44.36
N LEU A 1078 -39.89 -16.64 45.09
CA LEU A 1078 -38.52 -17.00 44.73
C LEU A 1078 -38.45 -18.50 44.43
N ALA A 1079 -37.93 -18.87 43.26
CA ALA A 1079 -37.66 -20.23 42.87
C ALA A 1079 -36.16 -20.50 42.98
N LYS A 1080 -35.75 -21.38 43.89
CA LYS A 1080 -34.37 -21.80 44.10
C LYS A 1080 -34.16 -23.16 43.45
N ILE A 1081 -33.33 -23.20 42.41
CA ILE A 1081 -33.05 -24.36 41.57
C ILE A 1081 -31.76 -25.01 42.08
N LEU A 1082 -31.86 -26.24 42.59
CA LEU A 1082 -30.75 -26.99 43.15
C LEU A 1082 -30.04 -27.79 42.06
N VAL A 1083 -29.18 -27.11 41.31
CA VAL A 1083 -28.11 -27.70 40.46
C VAL A 1083 -26.75 -27.53 41.16
N GLU A 1084 -25.63 -27.92 40.53
CA GLU A 1084 -24.29 -27.86 41.15
C GLU A 1084 -23.99 -26.51 41.80
N ASN A 1085 -24.37 -25.41 41.11
CA ASN A 1085 -24.46 -24.07 41.69
C ASN A 1085 -25.93 -23.67 41.87
N VAL A 1086 -26.33 -23.36 43.09
CA VAL A 1086 -27.74 -23.07 43.37
C VAL A 1086 -28.17 -21.72 42.78
N ILE A 1087 -29.11 -21.75 41.83
CA ILE A 1087 -29.63 -20.55 41.15
C ILE A 1087 -30.94 -20.11 41.81
N THR A 1088 -31.18 -18.80 41.94
CA THR A 1088 -32.43 -18.26 42.50
C THR A 1088 -33.08 -17.30 41.51
N LEU A 1089 -34.34 -17.56 41.14
CA LEU A 1089 -35.13 -16.75 40.21
C LEU A 1089 -36.30 -16.08 40.92
N LYS A 1090 -36.58 -14.84 40.54
CA LYS A 1090 -37.74 -14.07 41.01
C LYS A 1090 -38.93 -14.30 40.09
N ILE A 1091 -40.04 -14.78 40.63
CA ILE A 1091 -41.30 -15.02 39.91
C ILE A 1091 -42.35 -14.01 40.40
N ILE A 1092 -42.99 -13.29 39.49
CA ILE A 1092 -44.04 -12.31 39.79
C ILE A 1092 -45.38 -12.93 39.40
N LYS A 1093 -46.27 -13.15 40.35
CA LYS A 1093 -47.66 -13.53 40.08
C LYS A 1093 -48.54 -12.28 40.07
N LYS A 1094 -49.26 -12.04 38.96
CA LYS A 1094 -50.22 -10.94 38.80
C LYS A 1094 -51.58 -11.23 39.43
#